data_AF-A0A6B1EEG1-F1
#
_entry.id   AF-A0A6B1EEG1-F1
#
_cell.length_a   1.000
_cell.length_b   1.000
_cell.length_c   1.000
_cell.angle_alpha   90.00
_cell.angle_beta   90.00
_cell.angle_gamma   90.00
#
_symmetry.space_group_name_H-M   'P 1'
#
loop_
_entity.id
_entity.type
_entity.pdbx_description
1 polymer ?
#
loop_
_entity_poly.entity_id
_entity_poly.type
_entity_poly.pdbx_seq_one_letter_code
_entity_poly.pdbx_strand_id
1 'polypeptide(L)'
;MLVVSIDGLAPRHITRAAMPALTTLALEGASCFTARTVAPPWTVPAHTSMLRGIDPATHGLSDNTPAPLRTSAPSFLKAAREAGRSTAMFVSWLPLDAVIERDAATQRFVIDSGYDPDDDRRMVDAAIAAVADGGHDLTFVYLVAPDLAGHTQGWDSAEYVDAAGRADADLARLLDAVGDGASVLVTTDHGGLGTDHADQVLDVMETFVVVRAPGRVAAGSGWAAASLLDVTPTVADLCGIAPDPRWEGSSLLGRELPLVDVVMDLLAAGAGVSYRERVTMLDHALQSAALAEADDAGDEMVLACLLHDLGHILGPAGRWGLPGHAEVGARALQPLLAPAIVEPIRRHVAAKRHRVAVEPAYHDRLSLASQMSLVEQGGPLAPNDADAFAAGAFAAEALQLRAYDDEGKVEGLALPPLQTYRGLIADALEPGRPVDPAWARDACRCAECRDPGNDQHLVEPSMLDGWTVVRTDRNGDGLTVTLHHCSGERHVCRIPAAERGDVCAEAWPPEFAQRLRADSTSRTGDLGPFVDQLARRGIALLHDCGVEPGTVLEVGNTVGFVRQTNYGALFDVVAEPDPVNLAFTPLGLPAHTDNPYREPCPTVQLLHCLASASDGGASRFVDGFAVAAGLRQEDPAAFETLTTTDVTFRFHGADVDLRARRPLIEVDRDSTVRAVSVNNRSMEPPAGGRAGTASFYRAYRAFVALLDRDDHAVEITLRPGELVAFDNRRVLHGRRAFRSTERRHLQGCYIDIDAVHSAARRAG
;
A
#
# COMPACT_ATOMS: atom_id res chain seq x y z
N MET A 1 7.80 1.16 -17.80
CA MET A 1 6.62 0.30 -18.06
C MET A 1 6.92 -1.11 -17.55
N LEU A 2 5.95 -1.75 -16.91
CA LEU A 2 6.06 -3.13 -16.44
C LEU A 2 5.07 -4.02 -17.20
N VAL A 3 5.51 -5.19 -17.63
CA VAL A 3 4.68 -6.26 -18.18
C VAL A 3 4.86 -7.51 -17.34
N VAL A 4 3.77 -8.04 -16.79
CA VAL A 4 3.77 -9.27 -15.98
C VAL A 4 2.94 -10.33 -16.68
N SER A 5 3.53 -11.51 -16.92
CA SER A 5 2.82 -12.70 -17.35
C SER A 5 2.73 -13.67 -16.18
N ILE A 6 1.52 -14.08 -15.80
CA ILE A 6 1.29 -15.09 -14.75
C ILE A 6 0.83 -16.37 -15.44
N ASP A 7 1.72 -17.37 -15.50
CA ASP A 7 1.50 -18.63 -16.21
C ASP A 7 0.33 -19.42 -15.60
N GLY A 8 -0.56 -19.90 -16.46
CA GLY A 8 -1.66 -20.77 -16.04
C GLY A 8 -2.68 -20.14 -15.10
N LEU A 9 -2.77 -18.81 -14.96
CA LEU A 9 -3.72 -18.14 -14.07
C LEU A 9 -5.13 -18.09 -14.67
N ALA A 10 -5.99 -19.03 -14.30
CA ALA A 10 -7.34 -19.15 -14.78
C ALA A 10 -8.24 -18.01 -14.26
N PRO A 11 -8.89 -17.22 -15.14
CA PRO A 11 -9.73 -16.09 -14.75
C PRO A 11 -10.85 -16.41 -13.76
N ARG A 12 -11.35 -17.64 -13.78
CA ARG A 12 -12.43 -18.11 -12.88
C ARG A 12 -12.07 -18.09 -11.40
N HIS A 13 -10.78 -18.01 -11.06
CA HIS A 13 -10.31 -17.94 -9.68
C HIS A 13 -9.94 -16.52 -9.25
N ILE A 14 -9.93 -15.56 -10.17
CA ILE A 14 -9.63 -14.15 -9.88
C ILE A 14 -10.80 -13.56 -9.10
N THR A 15 -10.57 -13.24 -7.84
CA THR A 15 -11.55 -12.58 -6.97
C THR A 15 -10.88 -11.43 -6.23
N ARG A 16 -11.66 -10.44 -5.79
CA ARG A 16 -11.13 -9.37 -4.93
C ARG A 16 -10.51 -9.89 -3.62
N ALA A 17 -11.00 -11.03 -3.11
CA ALA A 17 -10.51 -11.60 -1.86
C ALA A 17 -9.16 -12.33 -2.05
N ALA A 18 -9.03 -13.14 -3.11
CA ALA A 18 -7.83 -13.94 -3.36
C ALA A 18 -6.72 -13.16 -4.06
N MET A 19 -7.09 -12.19 -4.90
CA MET A 19 -6.15 -11.44 -5.77
C MET A 19 -6.42 -9.93 -5.72
N PRO A 20 -6.30 -9.30 -4.53
CA PRO A 20 -6.60 -7.89 -4.35
C PRO A 20 -5.71 -6.96 -5.18
N ALA A 21 -4.46 -7.32 -5.47
CA ALA A 21 -3.55 -6.44 -6.23
C ALA A 21 -3.98 -6.37 -7.71
N LEU A 22 -4.20 -7.52 -8.35
CA LEU A 22 -4.65 -7.62 -9.74
C LEU A 22 -6.03 -6.97 -9.94
N THR A 23 -6.97 -7.23 -9.03
CA THR A 23 -8.32 -6.67 -9.12
C THR A 23 -8.37 -5.17 -8.82
N THR A 24 -7.51 -4.67 -7.92
CA THR A 24 -7.36 -3.22 -7.72
C THR A 24 -6.73 -2.56 -8.95
N LEU A 25 -5.68 -3.15 -9.53
CA LEU A 25 -5.06 -2.68 -10.77
C LEU A 25 -6.07 -2.60 -11.93
N ALA A 26 -6.99 -3.57 -12.00
CA ALA A 26 -8.08 -3.59 -12.98
C ALA A 26 -9.05 -2.41 -12.83
N LEU A 27 -9.37 -2.00 -11.61
CA LEU A 27 -10.21 -0.82 -11.35
C LEU A 27 -9.45 0.50 -11.50
N GLU A 28 -8.15 0.54 -11.21
CA GLU A 28 -7.30 1.72 -11.46
C GLU A 28 -7.07 1.99 -12.95
N GLY A 29 -7.38 1.02 -13.81
CA GLY A 29 -7.20 1.11 -15.25
C GLY A 29 -8.35 0.45 -16.03
N ALA A 30 -7.97 -0.38 -17.01
CA ALA A 30 -8.87 -1.12 -17.86
C ALA A 30 -8.62 -2.63 -17.79
N SER A 31 -9.69 -3.42 -17.88
CA SER A 31 -9.58 -4.89 -17.85
C SER A 31 -10.47 -5.60 -18.87
N CYS A 32 -10.09 -6.83 -19.20
CA CYS A 32 -10.92 -7.82 -19.88
C CYS A 32 -10.60 -9.19 -19.29
N PHE A 33 -11.49 -9.72 -18.44
CA PHE A 33 -11.35 -11.04 -17.79
C PHE A 33 -11.87 -12.21 -18.62
N THR A 34 -12.35 -11.93 -19.82
CA THR A 34 -12.87 -12.91 -20.80
C THR A 34 -12.02 -12.94 -22.06
N ALA A 35 -10.76 -12.51 -21.95
CA ALA A 35 -9.80 -12.51 -23.05
C ALA A 35 -9.53 -13.94 -23.53
N ARG A 36 -8.96 -14.07 -24.73
CA ARG A 36 -8.72 -15.37 -25.38
C ARG A 36 -7.25 -15.61 -25.65
N THR A 37 -6.80 -16.80 -25.28
CA THR A 37 -5.51 -17.34 -25.72
C THR A 37 -5.56 -17.83 -27.18
N VAL A 38 -4.43 -18.36 -27.64
CA VAL A 38 -4.20 -18.94 -28.95
C VAL A 38 -4.34 -20.47 -28.93
N ALA A 39 -4.46 -21.07 -30.11
CA ALA A 39 -4.50 -22.52 -30.26
C ALA A 39 -3.22 -23.02 -30.98
N PRO A 40 -2.45 -23.96 -30.41
CA PRO A 40 -2.69 -24.65 -29.12
C PRO A 40 -2.28 -23.81 -27.90
N PRO A 41 -2.95 -23.98 -26.73
CA PRO A 41 -2.75 -23.19 -25.52
C PRO A 41 -1.57 -23.67 -24.66
N TRP A 42 -0.49 -24.13 -25.31
CA TRP A 42 0.74 -24.51 -24.61
C TRP A 42 1.56 -23.26 -24.30
N THR A 43 2.23 -23.25 -23.15
CA THR A 43 3.01 -22.11 -22.64
C THR A 43 3.95 -21.49 -23.67
N VAL A 44 4.79 -22.28 -24.35
CA VAL A 44 5.78 -21.74 -25.32
C VAL A 44 5.09 -21.13 -26.56
N PRO A 45 4.13 -21.80 -27.24
CA PRO A 45 3.35 -21.18 -28.30
C PRO A 45 2.58 -19.93 -27.86
N ALA A 46 1.90 -19.99 -26.71
CA ALA A 46 1.10 -18.89 -26.20
C ALA A 46 1.98 -17.67 -25.84
N HIS A 47 3.07 -17.87 -25.13
CA HIS A 47 4.01 -16.79 -24.83
C HIS A 47 4.71 -16.24 -26.08
N THR A 48 5.06 -17.09 -27.05
CA THR A 48 5.60 -16.62 -28.34
C THR A 48 4.60 -15.71 -29.05
N SER A 49 3.32 -16.09 -29.03
CA SER A 49 2.22 -15.30 -29.59
C SER A 49 2.01 -13.99 -28.82
N MET A 50 2.00 -14.03 -27.48
CA MET A 50 1.88 -12.87 -26.60
C MET A 50 2.99 -11.84 -26.85
N LEU A 51 4.24 -12.31 -26.93
CA LEU A 51 5.43 -11.47 -27.03
C LEU A 51 5.59 -10.84 -28.41
N ARG A 52 5.01 -11.44 -29.47
CA ARG A 52 5.16 -11.01 -30.87
C ARG A 52 3.85 -10.61 -31.54
N GLY A 53 2.70 -10.74 -30.89
CA GLY A 53 1.39 -10.40 -31.42
C GLY A 53 1.00 -11.16 -32.69
N ILE A 54 1.38 -12.44 -32.81
CA ILE A 54 1.14 -13.29 -34.00
C ILE A 54 0.66 -14.68 -33.61
N ASP A 55 -0.15 -15.31 -34.46
CA ASP A 55 -0.72 -16.63 -34.21
C ASP A 55 0.32 -17.78 -34.27
N PRO A 56 0.10 -18.91 -33.58
CA PRO A 56 0.92 -20.11 -33.70
C PRO A 56 1.09 -20.65 -35.11
N ALA A 57 0.10 -20.48 -35.99
CA ALA A 57 0.23 -20.82 -37.40
C ALA A 57 1.33 -20.00 -38.11
N THR A 58 1.57 -18.77 -37.66
CA THR A 58 2.57 -17.85 -38.23
C THR A 58 3.96 -18.10 -37.68
N HIS A 59 4.13 -18.31 -36.37
CA HIS A 59 5.45 -18.58 -35.79
C HIS A 59 5.88 -20.05 -35.85
N GLY A 60 4.92 -20.98 -35.99
CA GLY A 60 5.15 -22.39 -36.30
C GLY A 60 5.48 -23.31 -35.12
N LEU A 61 5.21 -22.89 -33.87
CA LEU A 61 5.37 -23.75 -32.69
C LEU A 61 4.02 -24.37 -32.31
N SER A 62 4.03 -25.64 -31.91
CA SER A 62 2.81 -26.40 -31.60
C SER A 62 2.80 -27.04 -30.20
N ASP A 63 3.92 -27.00 -29.49
CA ASP A 63 4.09 -27.54 -28.15
C ASP A 63 5.22 -26.81 -27.42
N ASN A 64 5.54 -27.25 -26.20
CA ASN A 64 6.55 -26.66 -25.33
C ASN A 64 8.02 -26.96 -25.72
N THR A 65 8.26 -27.54 -26.91
CA THR A 65 9.60 -27.75 -27.45
C THR A 65 10.06 -26.52 -28.24
N PRO A 66 11.09 -25.79 -27.78
CA PRO A 66 11.59 -24.64 -28.52
C PRO A 66 12.14 -25.03 -29.89
N ALA A 67 11.77 -24.28 -30.92
CA ALA A 67 12.27 -24.46 -32.28
C ALA A 67 12.46 -23.10 -32.98
N PRO A 68 13.26 -23.02 -34.06
CA PRO A 68 13.37 -21.81 -34.86
C PRO A 68 12.01 -21.36 -35.39
N LEU A 69 11.70 -20.08 -35.19
CA LEU A 69 10.43 -19.49 -35.61
C LEU A 69 10.37 -19.33 -37.14
N ARG A 70 9.18 -19.47 -37.72
CA ARG A 70 8.91 -19.29 -39.17
C ARG A 70 8.66 -17.84 -39.56
N THR A 71 8.95 -16.91 -38.66
CA THR A 71 8.68 -15.48 -38.78
C THR A 71 9.85 -14.66 -38.26
N SER A 72 9.92 -13.42 -38.69
CA SER A 72 10.87 -12.41 -38.22
C SER A 72 10.19 -11.28 -37.46
N ALA A 73 8.88 -11.38 -37.18
CA ALA A 73 8.14 -10.39 -36.39
C ALA A 73 8.82 -10.20 -35.02
N PRO A 74 9.20 -8.97 -34.63
CA PRO A 74 9.95 -8.72 -33.41
C PRO A 74 9.04 -8.92 -32.19
N SER A 75 9.65 -9.30 -31.07
CA SER A 75 8.95 -9.19 -29.79
C SER A 75 8.77 -7.73 -29.38
N PHE A 76 7.84 -7.40 -28.47
CA PHE A 76 7.74 -6.02 -27.96
C PHE A 76 9.05 -5.55 -27.30
N LEU A 77 9.81 -6.47 -26.67
CA LEU A 77 11.12 -6.18 -26.09
C LEU A 77 12.13 -5.81 -27.18
N LYS A 78 12.17 -6.61 -28.26
CA LYS A 78 13.03 -6.34 -29.41
C LYS A 78 12.66 -5.04 -30.11
N ALA A 79 11.37 -4.78 -30.32
CA ALA A 79 10.88 -3.54 -30.91
C ALA A 79 11.27 -2.31 -30.04
N ALA A 80 11.17 -2.43 -28.72
CA ALA A 80 11.61 -1.39 -27.79
C ALA A 80 13.13 -1.13 -27.86
N ARG A 81 13.94 -2.20 -27.91
CA ARG A 81 15.40 -2.09 -28.10
C ARG A 81 15.76 -1.40 -29.41
N GLU A 82 15.08 -1.74 -30.50
CA GLU A 82 15.28 -1.13 -31.81
C GLU A 82 14.84 0.35 -31.84
N ALA A 83 13.86 0.71 -31.01
CA ALA A 83 13.45 2.09 -30.76
C ALA A 83 14.36 2.85 -29.77
N GLY A 84 15.47 2.25 -29.32
CA GLY A 84 16.44 2.88 -28.42
C GLY A 84 16.06 2.88 -26.94
N ARG A 85 15.09 2.05 -26.54
CA ARG A 85 14.66 1.89 -25.13
C ARG A 85 15.56 0.89 -24.39
N SER A 86 15.78 1.13 -23.11
CA SER A 86 16.38 0.14 -22.21
C SER A 86 15.34 -0.86 -21.76
N THR A 87 15.65 -2.16 -21.85
CA THR A 87 14.70 -3.23 -21.50
C THR A 87 15.31 -4.21 -20.52
N ALA A 88 14.47 -4.81 -19.67
CA ALA A 88 14.87 -5.88 -18.77
C ALA A 88 13.90 -7.06 -18.85
N MET A 89 14.41 -8.26 -18.58
CA MET A 89 13.67 -9.50 -18.67
C MET A 89 14.04 -10.45 -17.53
N PHE A 90 13.01 -10.98 -16.86
CA PHE A 90 13.12 -11.91 -15.74
C PHE A 90 12.23 -13.14 -16.05
N VAL A 91 12.85 -14.29 -16.33
CA VAL A 91 12.17 -15.54 -16.74
C VAL A 91 12.75 -16.75 -15.99
N SER A 92 11.92 -17.65 -15.46
CA SER A 92 12.37 -18.81 -14.68
C SER A 92 12.39 -20.14 -15.45
N TRP A 93 12.11 -20.13 -16.76
CA TRP A 93 11.99 -21.34 -17.57
C TRP A 93 12.76 -21.25 -18.91
N LEU A 94 13.75 -22.14 -19.10
CA LEU A 94 14.63 -22.11 -20.28
C LEU A 94 13.91 -22.24 -21.64
N PRO A 95 12.86 -23.07 -21.81
CA PRO A 95 12.12 -23.11 -23.06
C PRO A 95 11.53 -21.76 -23.48
N LEU A 96 11.06 -20.98 -22.51
CA LEU A 96 10.57 -19.63 -22.73
C LEU A 96 11.72 -18.66 -23.05
N ASP A 97 12.85 -18.75 -22.36
CA ASP A 97 14.06 -17.98 -22.67
C ASP A 97 14.48 -18.15 -24.15
N ALA A 98 14.39 -19.38 -24.68
CA ALA A 98 14.84 -19.74 -26.01
C ALA A 98 14.04 -19.12 -27.17
N VAL A 99 12.79 -18.69 -26.93
CA VAL A 99 11.93 -18.06 -27.97
C VAL A 99 12.00 -16.53 -27.96
N ILE A 100 12.74 -15.95 -27.02
CA ILE A 100 12.97 -14.50 -26.90
C ILE A 100 14.32 -14.15 -27.52
N GLU A 101 14.39 -13.09 -28.33
CA GLU A 101 15.64 -12.71 -28.99
C GLU A 101 16.73 -12.39 -27.97
N ARG A 102 17.96 -12.88 -28.23
CA ARG A 102 19.11 -12.73 -27.31
C ARG A 102 19.46 -11.27 -27.01
N ASP A 103 19.20 -10.37 -27.94
CA ASP A 103 19.48 -8.94 -27.84
C ASP A 103 18.24 -8.09 -27.51
N ALA A 104 17.12 -8.73 -27.12
CA ALA A 104 15.88 -8.05 -26.74
C ALA A 104 15.92 -7.41 -25.34
N ALA A 105 16.90 -7.77 -24.50
CA ALA A 105 17.02 -7.29 -23.12
C ALA A 105 18.40 -6.66 -22.85
N THR A 106 18.44 -5.45 -22.26
CA THR A 106 19.68 -4.87 -21.71
C THR A 106 20.15 -5.67 -20.50
N GLN A 107 19.21 -6.03 -19.63
CA GLN A 107 19.42 -6.86 -18.45
C GLN A 107 18.57 -8.12 -18.57
N ARG A 108 19.20 -9.28 -18.42
CA ARG A 108 18.54 -10.58 -18.55
C ARG A 108 18.84 -11.41 -17.31
N PHE A 109 17.80 -11.83 -16.61
CA PHE A 109 17.88 -12.72 -15.46
C PHE A 109 17.08 -13.98 -15.77
N VAL A 110 17.72 -15.14 -15.68
CA VAL A 110 17.13 -16.42 -16.03
C VAL A 110 17.41 -17.45 -14.96
N ILE A 111 16.38 -18.14 -14.48
CA ILE A 111 16.51 -19.32 -13.62
C ILE A 111 16.32 -20.58 -14.48
N ASP A 112 17.12 -21.61 -14.23
CA ASP A 112 17.12 -22.87 -14.99
C ASP A 112 16.03 -23.85 -14.51
N SER A 113 15.70 -23.83 -13.21
CA SER A 113 14.85 -24.84 -12.58
C SER A 113 13.38 -24.78 -12.98
N GLY A 114 12.75 -23.61 -13.13
CA GLY A 114 11.33 -23.43 -13.50
C GLY A 114 10.27 -24.15 -12.64
N TYR A 115 10.69 -24.91 -11.63
CA TYR A 115 9.87 -25.84 -10.86
C TYR A 115 10.10 -25.70 -9.34
N ASP A 116 10.88 -24.70 -8.90
CA ASP A 116 11.07 -24.39 -7.46
C ASP A 116 9.98 -23.37 -7.04
N PRO A 117 9.16 -23.66 -6.01
CA PRO A 117 8.16 -22.73 -5.49
C PRO A 117 8.72 -21.36 -5.06
N ASP A 118 10.03 -21.25 -4.81
CA ASP A 118 10.70 -19.98 -4.48
C ASP A 118 11.19 -19.18 -5.71
N ASP A 119 11.09 -19.71 -6.93
CA ASP A 119 11.66 -19.07 -8.12
C ASP A 119 10.97 -17.72 -8.44
N ASP A 120 9.64 -17.64 -8.29
CA ASP A 120 8.89 -16.39 -8.47
C ASP A 120 9.37 -15.29 -7.51
N ARG A 121 9.57 -15.63 -6.23
CA ARG A 121 10.07 -14.69 -5.23
C ARG A 121 11.46 -14.16 -5.58
N ARG A 122 12.37 -15.05 -6.01
CA ARG A 122 13.73 -14.66 -6.45
C ARG A 122 13.70 -13.79 -7.70
N MET A 123 12.81 -14.10 -8.64
CA MET A 123 12.62 -13.32 -9.86
C MET A 123 12.08 -11.92 -9.56
N VAL A 124 11.09 -11.82 -8.67
CA VAL A 124 10.50 -10.56 -8.20
C VAL A 124 11.55 -9.73 -7.45
N ASP A 125 12.35 -10.33 -6.57
CA ASP A 125 13.45 -9.65 -5.89
C ASP A 125 14.45 -9.04 -6.89
N ALA A 126 14.83 -9.81 -7.92
CA ALA A 126 15.74 -9.35 -8.97
C ALA A 126 15.12 -8.23 -9.83
N ALA A 127 13.82 -8.34 -10.14
CA ALA A 127 13.08 -7.33 -10.91
C ALA A 127 12.94 -6.01 -10.11
N ILE A 128 12.60 -6.09 -8.82
CA ILE A 128 12.51 -4.92 -7.93
C ILE A 128 13.87 -4.22 -7.82
N ALA A 129 14.96 -4.99 -7.66
CA ALA A 129 16.31 -4.41 -7.64
C ALA A 129 16.62 -3.65 -8.95
N ALA A 130 16.27 -4.23 -10.11
CA ALA A 130 16.49 -3.58 -11.40
C ALA A 130 15.61 -2.33 -11.61
N VAL A 131 14.41 -2.30 -11.05
CA VAL A 131 13.54 -1.11 -11.03
C VAL A 131 14.14 -0.02 -10.14
N ALA A 132 14.62 -0.38 -8.94
CA ALA A 132 15.21 0.55 -7.98
C ALA A 132 16.49 1.23 -8.51
N ASP A 133 17.27 0.52 -9.32
CA ASP A 133 18.47 1.06 -9.98
C ASP A 133 18.14 2.07 -11.12
N GLY A 134 16.85 2.32 -11.41
CA GLY A 134 16.38 3.31 -12.38
C GLY A 134 16.67 2.97 -13.85
N GLY A 135 16.92 1.69 -14.16
CA GLY A 135 17.66 1.27 -15.35
C GLY A 135 16.87 0.99 -16.64
N HIS A 136 15.54 0.88 -16.62
CA HIS A 136 14.78 0.30 -17.75
C HIS A 136 13.45 1.00 -18.07
N ASP A 137 13.24 1.28 -19.36
CA ASP A 137 11.98 1.82 -19.89
C ASP A 137 10.87 0.76 -19.94
N LEU A 138 11.24 -0.51 -20.15
CA LEU A 138 10.33 -1.64 -20.27
C LEU A 138 10.89 -2.89 -19.58
N THR A 139 10.17 -3.41 -18.59
CA THR A 139 10.54 -4.62 -17.85
C THR A 139 9.49 -5.70 -18.06
N PHE A 140 9.93 -6.92 -18.43
CA PHE A 140 9.08 -8.10 -18.50
C PHE A 140 9.40 -9.08 -17.36
N VAL A 141 8.37 -9.50 -16.63
CA VAL A 141 8.46 -10.47 -15.54
C VAL A 141 7.48 -11.62 -15.80
N TYR A 142 7.94 -12.84 -15.63
CA TYR A 142 7.15 -14.07 -15.77
C TYR A 142 7.00 -14.74 -14.38
N LEU A 143 5.80 -15.17 -14.01
CA LEU A 143 5.53 -15.86 -12.74
C LEU A 143 4.91 -17.23 -13.04
N VAL A 144 5.42 -18.31 -12.44
CA VAL A 144 5.06 -19.70 -12.80
C VAL A 144 4.28 -20.44 -11.71
N ALA A 145 4.22 -19.92 -10.48
CA ALA A 145 3.65 -20.66 -9.35
C ALA A 145 2.22 -21.21 -9.57
N PRO A 146 1.28 -20.49 -10.21
CA PRO A 146 -0.06 -21.01 -10.44
C PRO A 146 -0.08 -22.22 -11.39
N ASP A 147 0.64 -22.16 -12.52
CA ASP A 147 0.77 -23.28 -13.46
C ASP A 147 1.36 -24.54 -12.80
N LEU A 148 2.44 -24.37 -12.01
CA LEU A 148 3.06 -25.48 -11.29
C LEU A 148 2.08 -26.16 -10.30
N ALA A 149 1.32 -25.35 -9.57
CA ALA A 149 0.28 -25.86 -8.67
C ALA A 149 -0.85 -26.53 -9.44
N GLY A 150 -1.24 -25.97 -10.58
CA GLY A 150 -2.23 -26.53 -11.50
C GLY A 150 -1.84 -27.93 -11.97
N HIS A 151 -0.60 -28.12 -12.44
CA HIS A 151 -0.12 -29.43 -12.87
C HIS A 151 0.01 -30.43 -11.73
N THR A 152 0.36 -29.97 -10.53
CA THR A 152 0.60 -30.87 -9.38
C THR A 152 -0.69 -31.28 -8.69
N GLN A 153 -1.58 -30.33 -8.42
CA GLN A 153 -2.75 -30.49 -7.55
C GLN A 153 -4.08 -30.28 -8.27
N GLY A 154 -4.04 -29.63 -9.44
CA GLY A 154 -5.20 -29.33 -10.27
C GLY A 154 -5.63 -27.88 -10.16
N TRP A 155 -6.10 -27.31 -11.28
CA TRP A 155 -6.49 -25.89 -11.39
C TRP A 155 -7.67 -25.46 -10.52
N ASP A 156 -8.42 -26.40 -9.93
CA ASP A 156 -9.56 -26.09 -9.05
C ASP A 156 -9.28 -26.50 -7.59
N SER A 157 -8.02 -26.82 -7.27
CA SER A 157 -7.58 -27.16 -5.92
C SER A 157 -7.39 -25.92 -5.05
N ALA A 158 -7.46 -26.09 -3.72
CA ALA A 158 -7.15 -25.01 -2.78
C ALA A 158 -5.68 -24.58 -2.91
N GLU A 159 -4.79 -25.54 -3.16
CA GLU A 159 -3.35 -25.31 -3.37
C GLU A 159 -3.07 -24.43 -4.60
N TYR A 160 -3.87 -24.56 -5.65
CA TYR A 160 -3.80 -23.69 -6.82
C TYR A 160 -4.25 -22.26 -6.49
N VAL A 161 -5.37 -22.10 -5.79
CA VAL A 161 -5.87 -20.77 -5.38
C VAL A 161 -4.85 -20.09 -4.45
N ASP A 162 -4.23 -20.83 -3.54
CA ASP A 162 -3.15 -20.33 -2.69
C ASP A 162 -1.92 -19.91 -3.49
N ALA A 163 -1.57 -20.67 -4.55
CA ALA A 163 -0.46 -20.31 -5.44
C ALA A 163 -0.76 -19.04 -6.23
N ALA A 164 -1.98 -18.89 -6.73
CA ALA A 164 -2.43 -17.68 -7.40
C ALA A 164 -2.46 -16.46 -6.46
N GLY A 165 -2.87 -16.64 -5.20
CA GLY A 165 -2.77 -15.60 -4.16
C GLY A 165 -1.33 -15.19 -3.86
N ARG A 166 -0.37 -16.14 -3.85
CA ARG A 166 1.06 -15.81 -3.72
C ARG A 166 1.58 -15.02 -4.93
N ALA A 167 1.18 -15.39 -6.15
CA ALA A 167 1.53 -14.64 -7.36
C ALA A 167 0.95 -13.22 -7.34
N ASP A 168 -0.26 -13.02 -6.81
CA ASP A 168 -0.85 -11.69 -6.61
C ASP A 168 -0.09 -10.86 -5.55
N ALA A 169 0.36 -11.49 -4.47
CA ALA A 169 1.21 -10.83 -3.47
C ALA A 169 2.56 -10.39 -4.07
N ASP A 170 3.16 -11.20 -4.95
CA ASP A 170 4.37 -10.83 -5.67
C ASP A 170 4.12 -9.73 -6.72
N LEU A 171 2.96 -9.74 -7.39
CA LEU A 171 2.50 -8.63 -8.22
C LEU A 171 2.39 -7.34 -7.40
N ALA A 172 1.81 -7.38 -6.19
CA ALA A 172 1.69 -6.22 -5.31
C ALA A 172 3.06 -5.59 -5.03
N ARG A 173 4.08 -6.42 -4.75
CA ARG A 173 5.46 -5.96 -4.51
C ARG A 173 6.07 -5.29 -5.74
N LEU A 174 5.80 -5.81 -6.93
CA LEU A 174 6.22 -5.18 -8.19
C LEU A 174 5.51 -3.85 -8.41
N LEU A 175 4.20 -3.77 -8.15
CA LEU A 175 3.41 -2.56 -8.27
C LEU A 175 3.91 -1.47 -7.32
N ASP A 176 4.19 -1.81 -6.06
CA ASP A 176 4.75 -0.90 -5.06
C ASP A 176 6.13 -0.38 -5.51
N ALA A 177 6.96 -1.23 -6.13
CA ALA A 177 8.28 -0.84 -6.62
C ALA A 177 8.24 0.12 -7.83
N VAL A 178 7.27 -0.04 -8.74
CA VAL A 178 7.13 0.84 -9.92
C VAL A 178 6.30 2.11 -9.63
N GLY A 179 5.50 2.09 -8.56
CA GLY A 179 4.62 3.18 -8.15
C GLY A 179 3.40 3.40 -9.06
N ASP A 180 2.46 4.22 -8.59
CA ASP A 180 1.16 4.43 -9.25
C ASP A 180 1.26 5.16 -10.60
N GLY A 181 2.35 5.91 -10.82
CA GLY A 181 2.60 6.64 -12.06
C GLY A 181 3.05 5.75 -13.24
N ALA A 182 3.41 4.49 -12.99
CA ALA A 182 3.92 3.60 -14.02
C ALA A 182 2.80 2.96 -14.85
N SER A 183 3.02 2.85 -16.16
CA SER A 183 2.22 1.97 -17.02
C SER A 183 2.54 0.50 -16.70
N VAL A 184 1.50 -0.29 -16.45
CA VAL A 184 1.56 -1.71 -16.11
C VAL A 184 0.57 -2.48 -16.98
N LEU A 185 1.01 -3.62 -17.54
CA LEU A 185 0.15 -4.61 -18.18
C LEU A 185 0.35 -5.96 -17.48
N VAL A 186 -0.75 -6.60 -17.07
CA VAL A 186 -0.76 -7.95 -16.49
C VAL A 186 -1.66 -8.85 -17.33
N THR A 187 -1.19 -10.05 -17.62
CA THR A 187 -1.94 -11.04 -18.40
C THR A 187 -1.56 -12.45 -17.95
N THR A 188 -2.31 -13.42 -18.44
CA THR A 188 -1.96 -14.85 -18.42
C THR A 188 -1.98 -15.39 -19.85
N ASP A 189 -1.32 -16.52 -20.06
CA ASP A 189 -1.23 -17.18 -21.34
C ASP A 189 -2.30 -18.28 -21.52
N HIS A 190 -2.71 -18.98 -20.46
CA HIS A 190 -3.82 -19.94 -20.50
C HIS A 190 -4.47 -20.16 -19.12
N GLY A 191 -5.64 -20.80 -19.12
CA GLY A 191 -6.22 -21.45 -17.95
C GLY A 191 -5.87 -22.95 -17.91
N GLY A 192 -6.62 -23.75 -17.15
CA GLY A 192 -6.41 -25.19 -17.07
C GLY A 192 -7.63 -25.93 -16.56
N LEU A 193 -7.68 -27.25 -16.71
CA LEU A 193 -8.76 -28.11 -16.23
C LEU A 193 -8.20 -29.44 -15.72
N GLY A 194 -8.58 -29.85 -14.51
CA GLY A 194 -7.89 -30.96 -13.85
C GLY A 194 -6.42 -30.59 -13.69
N THR A 195 -5.50 -31.43 -14.14
CA THR A 195 -4.04 -31.22 -14.06
C THR A 195 -3.37 -30.99 -15.44
N ASP A 196 -4.17 -30.63 -16.45
CA ASP A 196 -3.73 -30.43 -17.83
C ASP A 196 -4.40 -29.19 -18.43
N HIS A 197 -3.85 -28.71 -19.54
CA HIS A 197 -4.33 -27.58 -20.32
C HIS A 197 -4.19 -27.82 -21.82
N ALA A 198 -4.03 -29.07 -22.28
CA ALA A 198 -3.96 -29.42 -23.70
C ALA A 198 -5.28 -29.17 -24.48
N ASP A 199 -6.42 -29.33 -23.80
CA ASP A 199 -7.74 -29.29 -24.42
C ASP A 199 -8.23 -27.85 -24.70
N GLN A 200 -8.82 -27.62 -25.87
CA GLN A 200 -9.35 -26.30 -26.25
C GLN A 200 -10.76 -26.05 -25.69
N VAL A 201 -10.94 -26.31 -24.40
CA VAL A 201 -12.19 -26.01 -23.67
C VAL A 201 -12.16 -24.57 -23.15
N LEU A 202 -13.34 -24.03 -22.84
CA LEU A 202 -13.50 -22.65 -22.38
C LEU A 202 -12.57 -22.32 -21.20
N ASP A 203 -12.50 -23.19 -20.20
CA ASP A 203 -11.72 -22.98 -18.97
C ASP A 203 -10.19 -22.98 -19.19
N VAL A 204 -9.72 -23.49 -20.32
CA VAL A 204 -8.31 -23.43 -20.75
C VAL A 204 -8.09 -22.21 -21.65
N MET A 205 -9.03 -21.93 -22.56
CA MET A 205 -8.86 -20.90 -23.59
C MET A 205 -9.15 -19.47 -23.10
N GLU A 206 -9.81 -19.32 -21.95
CA GLU A 206 -10.12 -18.04 -21.33
C GLU A 206 -8.93 -17.53 -20.52
N THR A 207 -8.55 -16.28 -20.80
CA THR A 207 -7.46 -15.55 -20.14
C THR A 207 -7.95 -14.17 -19.73
N PHE A 208 -7.05 -13.32 -19.25
CA PHE A 208 -7.36 -11.93 -18.96
C PHE A 208 -6.26 -10.99 -19.44
N VAL A 209 -6.61 -9.72 -19.62
CA VAL A 209 -5.64 -8.62 -19.74
C VAL A 209 -6.10 -7.46 -18.85
N VAL A 210 -5.15 -6.92 -18.09
CA VAL A 210 -5.34 -5.76 -17.22
C VAL A 210 -4.27 -4.74 -17.55
N VAL A 211 -4.66 -3.48 -17.74
CA VAL A 211 -3.74 -2.38 -18.03
C VAL A 211 -4.04 -1.17 -17.15
N ARG A 212 -3.05 -0.70 -16.41
CA ARG A 212 -3.06 0.62 -15.79
C ARG A 212 -2.07 1.51 -16.53
N ALA A 213 -2.51 2.65 -17.03
CA ALA A 213 -1.63 3.63 -17.67
C ALA A 213 -2.17 5.05 -17.42
N PRO A 214 -1.71 5.74 -16.36
CA PRO A 214 -2.23 7.05 -15.97
C PRO A 214 -2.21 8.05 -17.13
N GLY A 215 -3.35 8.68 -17.40
CA GLY A 215 -3.51 9.65 -18.49
C GLY A 215 -3.60 9.05 -19.90
N ARG A 216 -3.45 7.72 -20.05
CA ARG A 216 -3.61 7.00 -21.33
C ARG A 216 -4.80 6.04 -21.34
N VAL A 217 -5.17 5.49 -20.18
CA VAL A 217 -6.29 4.57 -19.96
C VAL A 217 -7.18 5.16 -18.87
N ALA A 218 -8.50 5.16 -19.08
CA ALA A 218 -9.45 5.60 -18.07
C ALA A 218 -9.55 4.58 -16.94
N ALA A 219 -9.52 5.03 -15.69
CA ALA A 219 -9.81 4.17 -14.54
C ALA A 219 -11.27 3.68 -14.57
N GLY A 220 -11.52 2.50 -14.01
CA GLY A 220 -12.84 1.90 -13.94
C GLY A 220 -13.41 1.59 -15.33
N SER A 221 -12.57 1.17 -16.28
CA SER A 221 -12.98 0.85 -17.64
C SER A 221 -12.65 -0.61 -18.03
N GLY A 222 -13.08 -1.04 -19.21
CA GLY A 222 -12.79 -2.38 -19.69
C GLY A 222 -13.05 -2.58 -21.17
N TRP A 223 -12.61 -3.71 -21.69
CA TRP A 223 -12.82 -4.11 -23.07
C TRP A 223 -13.80 -5.27 -23.16
N ALA A 224 -14.70 -5.20 -24.13
CA ALA A 224 -15.67 -6.26 -24.39
C ALA A 224 -15.02 -7.57 -24.86
N ALA A 225 -13.86 -7.47 -25.52
CA ALA A 225 -13.06 -8.62 -25.94
C ALA A 225 -11.59 -8.22 -26.10
N ALA A 226 -10.70 -9.16 -25.83
CA ALA A 226 -9.27 -9.06 -26.07
C ALA A 226 -8.69 -10.43 -26.44
N SER A 227 -7.57 -10.42 -27.14
CA SER A 227 -6.77 -11.62 -27.44
C SER A 227 -5.36 -11.47 -26.90
N LEU A 228 -4.70 -12.59 -26.63
CA LEU A 228 -3.27 -12.63 -26.34
C LEU A 228 -2.42 -11.96 -27.44
N LEU A 229 -2.91 -11.96 -28.69
CA LEU A 229 -2.27 -11.27 -29.81
C LEU A 229 -2.25 -9.74 -29.66
N ASP A 230 -3.20 -9.17 -28.92
CA ASP A 230 -3.33 -7.73 -28.70
C ASP A 230 -2.31 -7.19 -27.67
N VAL A 231 -1.61 -8.07 -26.93
CA VAL A 231 -0.62 -7.68 -25.91
C VAL A 231 0.56 -6.93 -26.55
N THR A 232 1.20 -7.48 -27.57
CA THR A 232 2.38 -6.84 -28.20
C THR A 232 2.07 -5.44 -28.75
N PRO A 233 1.01 -5.24 -29.56
CA PRO A 233 0.66 -3.92 -30.06
C PRO A 233 0.27 -2.94 -28.95
N THR A 234 -0.37 -3.40 -27.88
CA THR A 234 -0.73 -2.56 -26.73
C THR A 234 0.52 -2.12 -25.96
N VAL A 235 1.47 -3.01 -25.73
CA VAL A 235 2.77 -2.67 -25.10
C VAL A 235 3.53 -1.66 -25.94
N ALA A 236 3.57 -1.85 -27.26
CA ALA A 236 4.23 -0.92 -28.17
C ALA A 236 3.61 0.49 -28.11
N ASP A 237 2.29 0.60 -28.15
CA ASP A 237 1.56 1.89 -28.04
C ASP A 237 1.86 2.59 -26.71
N LEU A 238 1.82 1.86 -25.59
CA LEU A 238 2.17 2.37 -24.26
C LEU A 238 3.62 2.89 -24.16
N CYS A 239 4.55 2.29 -24.91
CA CYS A 239 5.94 2.73 -25.01
C CYS A 239 6.18 3.82 -26.08
N GLY A 240 5.15 4.21 -26.84
CA GLY A 240 5.27 5.15 -27.95
C GLY A 240 6.04 4.59 -29.15
N ILE A 241 5.96 3.29 -29.38
CA ILE A 241 6.62 2.56 -30.47
C ILE A 241 5.62 2.33 -31.60
N ALA A 242 6.03 2.55 -32.85
CA ALA A 242 5.18 2.29 -34.00
C ALA A 242 4.90 0.79 -34.16
N PRO A 243 3.65 0.38 -34.48
CA PRO A 243 3.30 -1.02 -34.63
C PRO A 243 4.04 -1.66 -35.81
N ASP A 244 4.54 -2.89 -35.62
CA ASP A 244 5.14 -3.66 -36.71
C ASP A 244 4.03 -4.22 -37.63
N PRO A 245 4.14 -4.09 -38.96
CA PRO A 245 3.11 -4.56 -39.89
C PRO A 245 2.94 -6.09 -39.94
N ARG A 246 3.84 -6.86 -39.32
CA ARG A 246 3.75 -8.32 -39.19
C ARG A 246 2.94 -8.77 -37.98
N TRP A 247 2.65 -7.87 -37.04
CA TRP A 247 1.76 -8.18 -35.93
C TRP A 247 0.33 -8.30 -36.42
N GLU A 248 -0.38 -9.30 -35.90
CA GLU A 248 -1.75 -9.68 -36.27
C GLU A 248 -2.77 -9.13 -35.27
N GLY A 249 -2.36 -8.88 -34.02
CA GLY A 249 -3.18 -8.21 -33.02
C GLY A 249 -3.29 -6.69 -33.19
N SER A 250 -4.02 -6.05 -32.28
CA SER A 250 -4.32 -4.61 -32.31
C SER A 250 -4.19 -3.98 -30.93
N SER A 251 -3.69 -2.72 -30.85
CA SER A 251 -3.58 -2.01 -29.57
C SER A 251 -4.96 -1.84 -28.94
N LEU A 252 -5.13 -2.24 -27.68
CA LEU A 252 -6.39 -2.13 -26.95
C LEU A 252 -6.75 -0.67 -26.59
N LEU A 253 -5.77 0.24 -26.59
CA LEU A 253 -5.96 1.61 -26.10
C LEU A 253 -6.98 2.40 -26.93
N GLY A 254 -7.81 3.20 -26.25
CA GLY A 254 -8.82 4.07 -26.85
C GLY A 254 -10.11 3.36 -27.26
N ARG A 255 -10.27 2.09 -26.88
CA ARG A 255 -11.47 1.26 -27.16
C ARG A 255 -12.17 0.79 -25.89
N GLU A 256 -11.64 1.14 -24.72
CA GLU A 256 -12.21 0.82 -23.42
C GLU A 256 -13.52 1.59 -23.18
N LEU A 257 -14.46 0.96 -22.50
CA LEU A 257 -15.72 1.53 -22.06
C LEU A 257 -15.76 1.61 -20.53
N PRO A 258 -16.38 2.64 -19.92
CA PRO A 258 -16.57 2.67 -18.47
C PRO A 258 -17.32 1.42 -17.99
N LEU A 259 -16.79 0.74 -16.97
CA LEU A 259 -17.37 -0.50 -16.43
C LEU A 259 -18.79 -0.27 -15.91
N VAL A 260 -19.05 0.89 -15.30
CA VAL A 260 -20.40 1.28 -14.89
C VAL A 260 -21.37 1.27 -16.06
N ASP A 261 -20.96 1.76 -17.23
CA ASP A 261 -21.83 1.80 -18.41
C ASP A 261 -22.00 0.38 -18.99
N VAL A 262 -20.95 -0.46 -18.97
CA VAL A 262 -21.05 -1.88 -19.34
C VAL A 262 -22.08 -2.62 -18.47
N VAL A 263 -22.04 -2.44 -17.15
CA VAL A 263 -23.01 -3.07 -16.23
C VAL A 263 -24.42 -2.54 -16.47
N MET A 264 -24.57 -1.23 -16.66
CA MET A 264 -25.86 -0.60 -16.97
C MET A 264 -26.45 -1.11 -18.28
N ASP A 265 -25.63 -1.27 -19.32
CA ASP A 265 -26.05 -1.81 -20.62
C ASP A 265 -26.47 -3.27 -20.52
N LEU A 266 -25.76 -4.08 -19.72
CA LEU A 266 -26.14 -5.46 -19.44
C LEU A 266 -27.51 -5.53 -18.74
N LEU A 267 -27.74 -4.71 -17.70
CA LEU A 267 -29.04 -4.63 -17.04
C LEU A 267 -30.15 -4.18 -18.00
N ALA A 268 -29.87 -3.16 -18.83
CA ALA A 268 -30.82 -2.66 -19.82
C ALA A 268 -31.20 -3.71 -20.88
N ALA A 269 -30.27 -4.61 -21.25
CA ALA A 269 -30.58 -5.72 -22.16
C ALA A 269 -31.67 -6.66 -21.61
N GLY A 270 -31.85 -6.71 -20.28
CA GLY A 270 -32.91 -7.45 -19.61
C GLY A 270 -34.33 -6.89 -19.84
N ALA A 271 -34.48 -5.66 -20.34
CA ALA A 271 -35.79 -5.01 -20.53
C ALA A 271 -36.70 -5.72 -21.56
N GLY A 272 -36.13 -6.52 -22.45
CA GLY A 272 -36.86 -7.29 -23.47
C GLY A 272 -36.99 -8.78 -23.17
N VAL A 273 -36.45 -9.25 -22.05
CA VAL A 273 -36.31 -10.69 -21.76
C VAL A 273 -37.26 -11.07 -20.62
N SER A 274 -38.07 -12.11 -20.85
CA SER A 274 -38.90 -12.73 -19.82
C SER A 274 -38.83 -14.24 -19.94
N TYR A 275 -38.60 -14.93 -18.82
CA TYR A 275 -38.60 -16.39 -18.72
C TYR A 275 -39.97 -16.97 -18.37
N ARG A 276 -41.03 -16.42 -18.97
CA ARG A 276 -42.43 -16.75 -18.67
C ARG A 276 -42.86 -16.37 -17.26
N GLU A 277 -42.13 -15.44 -16.66
CA GLU A 277 -42.60 -14.65 -15.53
C GLU A 277 -43.43 -13.46 -16.04
N ARG A 278 -44.23 -12.87 -15.15
CA ARG A 278 -45.15 -11.76 -15.49
C ARG A 278 -44.44 -10.40 -15.61
N VAL A 279 -43.15 -10.35 -15.31
CA VAL A 279 -42.29 -9.18 -15.35
C VAL A 279 -41.09 -9.45 -16.27
N THR A 280 -40.45 -8.38 -16.76
CA THR A 280 -39.17 -8.49 -17.48
C THR A 280 -38.03 -8.75 -16.49
N MET A 281 -36.88 -9.22 -16.96
CA MET A 281 -35.70 -9.38 -16.09
C MET A 281 -35.28 -8.06 -15.45
N LEU A 282 -35.34 -6.96 -16.21
CA LEU A 282 -35.00 -5.64 -15.67
C LEU A 282 -36.01 -5.21 -14.60
N ASP A 283 -37.30 -5.36 -14.85
CA ASP A 283 -38.33 -5.03 -13.83
C ASP A 283 -38.16 -5.89 -12.57
N HIS A 284 -37.83 -7.17 -12.73
CA HIS A 284 -37.57 -8.08 -11.63
C HIS A 284 -36.38 -7.62 -10.78
N ALA A 285 -35.24 -7.34 -11.42
CA ALA A 285 -34.04 -6.84 -10.76
C ALA A 285 -34.30 -5.51 -10.01
N LEU A 286 -35.02 -4.57 -10.64
CA LEU A 286 -35.37 -3.29 -10.04
C LEU A 286 -36.34 -3.45 -8.86
N GLN A 287 -37.30 -4.39 -8.93
CA GLN A 287 -38.18 -4.70 -7.80
C GLN A 287 -37.41 -5.26 -6.62
N SER A 288 -36.54 -6.25 -6.85
CA SER A 288 -35.73 -6.85 -5.80
C SER A 288 -34.81 -5.82 -5.13
N ALA A 289 -34.17 -4.94 -5.92
CA ALA A 289 -33.33 -3.87 -5.41
C ALA A 289 -34.13 -2.83 -4.58
N ALA A 290 -35.31 -2.41 -5.06
CA ALA A 290 -36.16 -1.46 -4.36
C ALA A 290 -36.72 -2.01 -3.04
N LEU A 291 -36.98 -3.32 -2.96
CA LEU A 291 -37.37 -3.98 -1.71
C LEU A 291 -36.23 -3.99 -0.70
N ALA A 292 -35.01 -4.33 -1.13
CA ALA A 292 -33.83 -4.28 -0.27
C ALA A 292 -33.53 -2.86 0.25
N GLU A 293 -33.74 -1.84 -0.59
CA GLU A 293 -33.59 -0.43 -0.22
C GLU A 293 -34.66 0.01 0.79
N ALA A 294 -35.92 -0.41 0.61
CA ALA A 294 -37.00 -0.11 1.55
C ALA A 294 -36.79 -0.73 2.94
N ASP A 295 -36.05 -1.84 3.01
CA ASP A 295 -35.68 -2.54 4.24
C ASP A 295 -34.40 -2.01 4.90
N ASP A 296 -33.74 -0.99 4.33
CA ASP A 296 -32.43 -0.48 4.79
C ASP A 296 -31.37 -1.61 4.86
N ALA A 297 -31.39 -2.53 3.88
CA ALA A 297 -30.55 -3.72 3.88
C ALA A 297 -29.06 -3.43 3.59
N GLY A 298 -28.73 -2.21 3.20
CA GLY A 298 -27.40 -1.76 2.83
C GLY A 298 -27.10 -1.88 1.34
N ASP A 299 -26.14 -1.07 0.89
CA ASP A 299 -25.75 -0.88 -0.51
C ASP A 299 -25.33 -2.19 -1.19
N GLU A 300 -24.59 -3.05 -0.50
CA GLU A 300 -24.15 -4.33 -1.08
C GLU A 300 -25.31 -5.28 -1.34
N MET A 301 -26.34 -5.29 -0.48
CA MET A 301 -27.53 -6.12 -0.67
C MET A 301 -28.42 -5.58 -1.79
N VAL A 302 -28.56 -4.25 -1.88
CA VAL A 302 -29.28 -3.59 -2.99
C VAL A 302 -28.63 -3.94 -4.32
N LEU A 303 -27.29 -3.85 -4.41
CA LEU A 303 -26.54 -4.24 -5.61
C LEU A 303 -26.63 -5.74 -5.89
N ALA A 304 -26.54 -6.59 -4.86
CA ALA A 304 -26.69 -8.02 -5.04
C ALA A 304 -28.06 -8.36 -5.65
N CYS A 305 -29.12 -7.74 -5.15
CA CYS A 305 -30.47 -7.89 -5.70
C CYS A 305 -30.59 -7.36 -7.14
N LEU A 306 -29.98 -6.22 -7.44
CA LEU A 306 -30.00 -5.64 -8.78
C LEU A 306 -29.26 -6.51 -9.81
N LEU A 307 -28.19 -7.19 -9.41
CA LEU A 307 -27.27 -7.89 -10.30
C LEU A 307 -27.47 -9.41 -10.34
N HIS A 308 -28.29 -9.99 -9.45
CA HIS A 308 -28.33 -11.45 -9.23
C HIS A 308 -28.64 -12.29 -10.48
N ASP A 309 -29.43 -11.73 -11.39
CA ASP A 309 -29.88 -12.40 -12.60
C ASP A 309 -29.04 -12.08 -13.83
N LEU A 310 -27.93 -11.33 -13.73
CA LEU A 310 -27.11 -10.98 -14.90
C LEU A 310 -26.59 -12.20 -15.66
N GLY A 311 -26.36 -13.33 -14.98
CA GLY A 311 -25.89 -14.56 -15.64
C GLY A 311 -26.83 -15.09 -16.73
N HIS A 312 -28.12 -14.73 -16.67
CA HIS A 312 -29.11 -15.06 -17.69
C HIS A 312 -28.87 -14.33 -19.03
N ILE A 313 -28.26 -13.14 -19.00
CA ILE A 313 -27.88 -12.36 -20.17
C ILE A 313 -26.53 -12.83 -20.73
N LEU A 314 -25.63 -13.25 -19.84
CA LEU A 314 -24.24 -13.62 -20.19
C LEU A 314 -24.10 -15.03 -20.80
N GLY A 315 -25.06 -15.92 -20.54
CA GLY A 315 -25.04 -17.30 -21.04
C GLY A 315 -26.19 -17.65 -22.00
N PRO A 316 -26.10 -18.80 -22.69
CA PRO A 316 -27.15 -19.24 -23.60
C PRO A 316 -28.43 -19.60 -22.82
N ALA A 317 -29.56 -18.98 -23.17
CA ALA A 317 -30.83 -19.16 -22.48
C ALA A 317 -31.43 -20.57 -22.70
N GLY A 318 -31.78 -21.26 -21.61
CA GLY A 318 -32.62 -22.45 -21.61
C GLY A 318 -34.12 -22.14 -21.67
N ARG A 319 -34.97 -23.18 -21.55
CA ARG A 319 -36.44 -23.05 -21.69
C ARG A 319 -37.09 -22.20 -20.59
N TRP A 320 -36.51 -22.20 -19.39
CA TRP A 320 -36.93 -21.43 -18.22
C TRP A 320 -35.80 -20.54 -17.70
N GLY A 321 -34.90 -20.13 -18.60
CA GLY A 321 -33.64 -19.46 -18.27
C GLY A 321 -32.45 -20.42 -18.22
N LEU A 322 -31.29 -19.91 -17.83
CA LEU A 322 -30.04 -20.66 -17.64
C LEU A 322 -30.01 -21.24 -16.22
N PRO A 323 -30.00 -22.57 -16.03
CA PRO A 323 -30.02 -23.17 -14.69
C PRO A 323 -28.85 -22.72 -13.79
N GLY A 324 -27.67 -22.49 -14.37
CA GLY A 324 -26.45 -22.03 -13.70
C GLY A 324 -26.20 -20.51 -13.76
N HIS A 325 -27.23 -19.67 -13.98
CA HIS A 325 -27.05 -18.22 -14.09
C HIS A 325 -26.39 -17.60 -12.85
N ALA A 326 -26.67 -18.10 -11.65
CA ALA A 326 -26.05 -17.61 -10.42
C ALA A 326 -24.51 -17.70 -10.47
N GLU A 327 -23.97 -18.83 -10.90
CA GLU A 327 -22.53 -19.04 -11.02
C GLU A 327 -21.95 -18.22 -12.17
N VAL A 328 -22.63 -18.18 -13.33
CA VAL A 328 -22.17 -17.41 -14.49
C VAL A 328 -22.11 -15.91 -14.18
N GLY A 329 -23.15 -15.37 -13.54
CA GLY A 329 -23.20 -13.97 -13.11
C GLY A 329 -22.14 -13.67 -12.06
N ALA A 330 -22.03 -14.50 -11.03
CA ALA A 330 -21.03 -14.31 -9.98
C ALA A 330 -19.58 -14.38 -10.52
N ARG A 331 -19.27 -15.33 -11.42
CA ARG A 331 -17.94 -15.47 -12.06
C ARG A 331 -17.58 -14.25 -12.90
N ALA A 332 -18.54 -13.61 -13.56
CA ALA A 332 -18.29 -12.40 -14.32
C ALA A 332 -18.05 -11.16 -13.44
N LEU A 333 -18.67 -11.11 -12.25
CA LEU A 333 -18.63 -9.96 -11.35
C LEU A 333 -17.53 -10.04 -10.28
N GLN A 334 -17.10 -11.24 -9.87
CA GLN A 334 -16.12 -11.46 -8.78
C GLN A 334 -14.76 -10.75 -8.94
N PRO A 335 -14.24 -10.45 -10.15
CA PRO A 335 -12.99 -9.69 -10.25
C PRO A 335 -13.20 -8.21 -9.93
N LEU A 336 -14.43 -7.70 -10.08
CA LEU A 336 -14.74 -6.28 -10.01
C LEU A 336 -15.42 -5.89 -8.69
N LEU A 337 -16.32 -6.75 -8.18
CA LEU A 337 -17.18 -6.45 -7.04
C LEU A 337 -16.80 -7.23 -5.79
N ALA A 338 -17.14 -6.67 -4.62
CA ALA A 338 -16.83 -7.28 -3.32
C ALA A 338 -17.58 -8.61 -3.12
N PRO A 339 -17.01 -9.56 -2.34
CA PRO A 339 -17.69 -10.79 -1.95
C PRO A 339 -19.07 -10.55 -1.31
N ALA A 340 -19.22 -9.45 -0.56
CA ALA A 340 -20.48 -8.95 -0.02
C ALA A 340 -21.63 -8.85 -1.03
N ILE A 341 -21.31 -8.53 -2.29
CA ILE A 341 -22.26 -8.42 -3.39
C ILE A 341 -22.35 -9.76 -4.14
N VAL A 342 -21.19 -10.36 -4.43
CA VAL A 342 -21.08 -11.48 -5.37
C VAL A 342 -21.47 -12.82 -4.75
N GLU A 343 -21.15 -13.08 -3.49
CA GLU A 343 -21.47 -14.35 -2.83
C GLU A 343 -22.97 -14.56 -2.63
N PRO A 344 -23.77 -13.56 -2.22
CA PRO A 344 -25.23 -13.69 -2.23
C PRO A 344 -25.78 -14.04 -3.62
N ILE A 345 -25.26 -13.41 -4.68
CA ILE A 345 -25.62 -13.73 -6.06
C ILE A 345 -25.26 -15.19 -6.39
N ARG A 346 -24.04 -15.64 -6.10
CA ARG A 346 -23.63 -17.03 -6.37
C ARG A 346 -24.52 -18.04 -5.67
N ARG A 347 -24.92 -17.73 -4.44
CA ARG A 347 -25.58 -18.67 -3.53
C ARG A 347 -27.11 -18.61 -3.57
N HIS A 348 -27.75 -17.64 -4.23
CA HIS A 348 -29.22 -17.48 -4.14
C HIS A 348 -30.03 -18.65 -4.73
N VAL A 349 -29.51 -19.37 -5.73
CA VAL A 349 -30.14 -20.61 -6.23
C VAL A 349 -30.05 -21.71 -5.18
N ALA A 350 -28.90 -21.87 -4.51
CA ALA A 350 -28.76 -22.80 -3.40
C ALA A 350 -29.67 -22.42 -2.22
N ALA A 351 -29.85 -21.12 -1.95
CA ALA A 351 -30.78 -20.61 -0.94
C ALA A 351 -32.24 -21.03 -1.23
N LYS A 352 -32.68 -20.95 -2.49
CA LYS A 352 -33.99 -21.50 -2.92
C LYS A 352 -34.09 -22.99 -2.56
N ARG A 353 -33.10 -23.77 -2.98
CA ARG A 353 -33.07 -25.23 -2.79
C ARG A 353 -33.01 -25.63 -1.32
N HIS A 354 -32.32 -24.84 -0.50
CA HIS A 354 -32.27 -24.96 0.95
C HIS A 354 -33.66 -24.71 1.57
N ARG A 355 -34.30 -23.56 1.26
CA ARG A 355 -35.63 -23.24 1.79
C ARG A 355 -36.67 -24.30 1.46
N VAL A 356 -36.67 -24.83 0.23
CA VAL A 356 -37.58 -25.93 -0.13
C VAL A 356 -37.32 -27.20 0.71
N ALA A 357 -36.06 -27.46 1.08
CA ALA A 357 -35.70 -28.63 1.88
C ALA A 357 -36.10 -28.50 3.35
N VAL A 358 -36.03 -27.29 3.93
CA VAL A 358 -36.17 -27.08 5.39
C VAL A 358 -37.46 -26.39 5.82
N GLU A 359 -38.14 -25.66 4.93
CA GLU A 359 -39.39 -24.94 5.23
C GLU A 359 -40.61 -25.66 4.63
N PRO A 360 -41.49 -26.23 5.46
CA PRO A 360 -42.76 -26.78 4.98
C PRO A 360 -43.58 -25.74 4.21
N ALA A 361 -44.16 -26.14 3.08
CA ALA A 361 -44.96 -25.29 2.17
C ALA A 361 -44.22 -24.16 1.44
N TYR A 362 -42.88 -24.03 1.55
CA TYR A 362 -42.15 -23.02 0.76
C TYR A 362 -42.25 -23.29 -0.75
N HIS A 363 -42.19 -24.55 -1.17
CA HIS A 363 -42.39 -24.95 -2.58
C HIS A 363 -43.69 -24.38 -3.18
N ASP A 364 -44.79 -24.41 -2.43
CA ASP A 364 -46.11 -24.01 -2.91
C ASP A 364 -46.26 -22.49 -3.04
N ARG A 365 -45.36 -21.71 -2.42
CA ARG A 365 -45.30 -20.25 -2.52
C ARG A 365 -44.50 -19.77 -3.74
N LEU A 366 -43.66 -20.63 -4.31
CA LEU A 366 -42.83 -20.27 -5.47
C LEU A 366 -43.67 -19.96 -6.71
N SER A 367 -43.19 -19.02 -7.53
CA SER A 367 -43.75 -18.78 -8.87
C SER A 367 -43.70 -20.06 -9.72
N LEU A 368 -44.60 -20.19 -10.72
CA LEU A 368 -44.57 -21.36 -11.62
C LEU A 368 -43.20 -21.51 -12.30
N ALA A 369 -42.58 -20.40 -12.72
CA ALA A 369 -41.23 -20.43 -13.31
C ALA A 369 -40.16 -20.87 -12.29
N SER A 370 -40.29 -20.46 -11.02
CA SER A 370 -39.39 -20.87 -9.94
C SER A 370 -39.52 -22.36 -9.59
N GLN A 371 -40.73 -22.92 -9.63
CA GLN A 371 -40.96 -24.37 -9.45
C GLN A 371 -40.35 -25.18 -10.61
N MET A 372 -40.49 -24.71 -11.85
CA MET A 372 -39.93 -25.40 -13.02
C MET A 372 -38.40 -25.32 -13.05
N SER A 373 -37.82 -24.15 -12.79
CA SER A 373 -36.36 -23.98 -12.73
C SER A 373 -35.73 -24.77 -11.57
N LEU A 374 -36.43 -24.94 -10.43
CA LEU A 374 -35.98 -25.78 -9.33
C LEU A 374 -35.72 -27.22 -9.79
N VAL A 375 -36.55 -27.77 -10.67
CA VAL A 375 -36.36 -29.12 -11.22
C VAL A 375 -35.11 -29.18 -12.09
N GLU A 376 -34.90 -28.19 -12.97
CA GLU A 376 -33.69 -28.09 -13.81
C GLU A 376 -32.41 -27.89 -12.98
N GLN A 377 -32.55 -27.32 -11.79
CA GLN A 377 -31.47 -27.07 -10.84
C GLN A 377 -31.23 -28.23 -9.87
N GLY A 378 -31.91 -29.38 -10.02
CA GLY A 378 -31.66 -30.58 -9.21
C GLY A 378 -32.49 -30.69 -7.92
N GLY A 379 -33.55 -29.90 -7.77
CA GLY A 379 -34.51 -30.03 -6.67
C GLY A 379 -34.02 -29.52 -5.31
N PRO A 380 -34.71 -29.86 -4.21
CA PRO A 380 -34.30 -29.50 -2.85
C PRO A 380 -32.89 -30.00 -2.52
N LEU A 381 -32.16 -29.30 -1.65
CA LEU A 381 -30.86 -29.79 -1.16
C LEU A 381 -31.04 -31.06 -0.33
N ALA A 382 -30.05 -31.96 -0.38
CA ALA A 382 -29.99 -33.07 0.57
C ALA A 382 -29.74 -32.52 1.99
N PRO A 383 -30.15 -33.25 3.06
CA PRO A 383 -30.04 -32.73 4.44
C PRO A 383 -28.64 -32.24 4.81
N ASN A 384 -27.59 -33.00 4.51
CA ASN A 384 -26.21 -32.60 4.81
C ASN A 384 -25.79 -31.34 4.03
N ASP A 385 -26.22 -31.19 2.78
CA ASP A 385 -25.91 -30.03 1.96
C ASP A 385 -26.68 -28.79 2.43
N ALA A 386 -27.89 -28.99 2.97
CA ALA A 386 -28.68 -27.93 3.57
C ALA A 386 -28.01 -27.40 4.85
N ASP A 387 -27.49 -28.29 5.71
CA ASP A 387 -26.72 -27.91 6.90
C ASP A 387 -25.41 -27.20 6.53
N ALA A 388 -24.68 -27.73 5.53
CA ALA A 388 -23.45 -27.11 5.03
C ALA A 388 -23.71 -25.72 4.42
N PHE A 389 -24.81 -25.56 3.68
CA PHE A 389 -25.23 -24.26 3.15
C PHE A 389 -25.43 -23.25 4.28
N ALA A 390 -26.21 -23.64 5.31
CA ALA A 390 -26.58 -22.77 6.43
C ALA A 390 -25.37 -22.35 7.29
N ALA A 391 -24.35 -23.20 7.43
CA ALA A 391 -23.12 -22.90 8.16
C ALA A 391 -22.12 -22.04 7.36
N GLY A 392 -22.29 -21.91 6.04
CA GLY A 392 -21.34 -21.20 5.18
C GLY A 392 -21.45 -19.67 5.26
N ALA A 393 -20.33 -18.98 5.01
CA ALA A 393 -20.31 -17.52 4.88
C ALA A 393 -21.33 -17.04 3.83
N PHE A 394 -21.95 -15.89 4.07
CA PHE A 394 -23.00 -15.31 3.21
C PHE A 394 -24.31 -16.10 3.13
N ALA A 395 -24.54 -17.12 3.98
CA ALA A 395 -25.79 -17.90 3.93
C ALA A 395 -27.02 -17.05 4.28
N ALA A 396 -26.90 -16.20 5.30
CA ALA A 396 -27.97 -15.32 5.72
C ALA A 396 -28.28 -14.28 4.63
N GLU A 397 -27.24 -13.71 4.04
CA GLU A 397 -27.29 -12.72 2.98
C GLU A 397 -27.90 -13.34 1.70
N ALA A 398 -27.54 -14.57 1.34
CA ALA A 398 -28.16 -15.29 0.21
C ALA A 398 -29.63 -15.65 0.46
N LEU A 399 -30.00 -16.01 1.69
CA LEU A 399 -31.40 -16.24 2.09
C LEU A 399 -32.22 -14.95 2.08
N GLN A 400 -31.60 -13.82 2.43
CA GLN A 400 -32.21 -12.50 2.38
C GLN A 400 -32.43 -12.07 0.92
N LEU A 401 -31.41 -12.14 0.06
CA LEU A 401 -31.55 -11.90 -1.38
C LEU A 401 -32.65 -12.77 -1.99
N ARG A 402 -32.72 -14.04 -1.59
CA ARG A 402 -33.75 -14.96 -2.08
C ARG A 402 -35.17 -14.52 -1.70
N ALA A 403 -35.35 -13.91 -0.53
CA ALA A 403 -36.66 -13.37 -0.15
C ALA A 403 -37.09 -12.22 -1.07
N TYR A 404 -36.17 -11.30 -1.39
CA TYR A 404 -36.44 -10.21 -2.33
C TYR A 404 -36.70 -10.72 -3.76
N ASP A 405 -35.95 -11.72 -4.24
CA ASP A 405 -36.22 -12.42 -5.50
C ASP A 405 -37.64 -13.02 -5.54
N ASP A 406 -38.08 -13.68 -4.47
CA ASP A 406 -39.45 -14.24 -4.42
C ASP A 406 -40.54 -13.16 -4.51
N GLU A 407 -40.32 -12.01 -3.86
CA GLU A 407 -41.29 -10.92 -3.77
C GLU A 407 -41.31 -9.99 -5.00
N GLY A 408 -40.18 -9.86 -5.70
CA GLY A 408 -39.97 -8.93 -6.82
C GLY A 408 -40.66 -9.31 -8.15
N LYS A 409 -41.89 -9.82 -8.13
CA LYS A 409 -42.59 -10.40 -9.30
C LYS A 409 -43.98 -9.81 -9.52
N VAL A 410 -44.14 -8.52 -9.23
CA VAL A 410 -45.41 -7.78 -9.30
C VAL A 410 -45.52 -7.04 -10.65
N GLU A 411 -46.54 -7.37 -11.43
CA GLU A 411 -46.80 -6.75 -12.73
C GLU A 411 -47.33 -5.32 -12.58
N GLY A 412 -46.78 -4.39 -13.37
CA GLY A 412 -47.26 -3.00 -13.43
C GLY A 412 -46.90 -2.13 -12.22
N LEU A 413 -45.96 -2.56 -11.38
CA LEU A 413 -45.45 -1.75 -10.29
C LEU A 413 -44.67 -0.53 -10.84
N ALA A 414 -44.91 0.66 -10.28
CA ALA A 414 -44.13 1.84 -10.62
C ALA A 414 -42.79 1.78 -9.88
N LEU A 415 -41.69 1.70 -10.62
CA LEU A 415 -40.35 1.52 -10.08
C LEU A 415 -39.46 2.74 -10.31
N PRO A 416 -38.45 2.95 -9.46
CA PRO A 416 -37.34 3.83 -9.81
C PRO A 416 -36.73 3.41 -11.15
N PRO A 417 -36.38 4.35 -12.04
CA PRO A 417 -35.70 4.00 -13.27
C PRO A 417 -34.30 3.44 -12.95
N LEU A 418 -33.79 2.53 -13.81
CA LEU A 418 -32.45 1.94 -13.70
C LEU A 418 -31.35 2.99 -13.42
N GLN A 419 -31.48 4.17 -14.03
CA GLN A 419 -30.55 5.30 -13.85
C GLN A 419 -30.34 5.72 -12.39
N THR A 420 -31.31 5.47 -11.51
CA THR A 420 -31.23 5.76 -10.06
C THR A 420 -30.08 5.00 -9.40
N TYR A 421 -29.78 3.78 -9.88
CA TYR A 421 -28.75 2.91 -9.32
C TYR A 421 -27.35 3.14 -9.90
N ARG A 422 -27.18 4.04 -10.88
CA ARG A 422 -25.88 4.26 -11.53
C ARG A 422 -24.80 4.73 -10.55
N GLY A 423 -25.14 5.59 -9.59
CA GLY A 423 -24.21 6.06 -8.56
C GLY A 423 -23.71 4.90 -7.70
N LEU A 424 -24.65 4.10 -7.20
CA LEU A 424 -24.36 2.92 -6.39
C LEU A 424 -23.45 1.89 -7.12
N ILE A 425 -23.69 1.65 -8.41
CA ILE A 425 -22.82 0.79 -9.23
C ILE A 425 -21.44 1.40 -9.41
N ALA A 426 -21.35 2.72 -9.65
CA ALA A 426 -20.08 3.40 -9.80
C ALA A 426 -19.25 3.34 -8.51
N ASP A 427 -19.88 3.56 -7.35
CA ASP A 427 -19.24 3.51 -6.03
C ASP A 427 -18.69 2.10 -5.73
N ALA A 428 -19.44 1.05 -6.10
CA ALA A 428 -18.97 -0.34 -5.95
C ALA A 428 -17.84 -0.73 -6.93
N LEU A 429 -17.65 0.03 -8.00
CA LEU A 429 -16.57 -0.12 -8.97
C LEU A 429 -15.42 0.88 -8.75
N GLU A 430 -15.46 1.68 -7.67
CA GLU A 430 -14.38 2.61 -7.37
C GLU A 430 -13.06 1.87 -7.08
N PRO A 431 -11.92 2.43 -7.53
CA PRO A 431 -10.61 1.87 -7.22
C PRO A 431 -10.34 1.98 -5.71
N GLY A 432 -10.35 0.84 -5.02
CA GLY A 432 -9.99 0.77 -3.61
C GLY A 432 -9.53 -0.63 -3.24
N ARG A 433 -8.44 -0.75 -2.48
CA ARG A 433 -8.02 -2.06 -1.97
C ARG A 433 -9.15 -2.63 -1.08
N PRO A 434 -9.55 -3.90 -1.27
CA PRO A 434 -10.49 -4.57 -0.38
C PRO A 434 -10.02 -4.44 1.08
N VAL A 435 -10.98 -4.31 2.00
CA VAL A 435 -10.65 -4.32 3.42
C VAL A 435 -10.11 -5.69 3.78
N ASP A 436 -8.87 -5.74 4.26
CA ASP A 436 -8.29 -6.96 4.80
C ASP A 436 -9.01 -7.32 6.11
N PRO A 437 -9.57 -8.54 6.24
CA PRO A 437 -10.36 -8.92 7.41
C PRO A 437 -9.51 -9.01 8.69
N ALA A 438 -8.25 -9.43 8.59
CA ALA A 438 -7.32 -9.49 9.72
C ALA A 438 -6.98 -8.08 10.21
N TRP A 439 -6.68 -7.16 9.30
CA TRP A 439 -6.48 -5.74 9.60
C TRP A 439 -7.73 -5.14 10.25
N ALA A 440 -8.92 -5.40 9.69
CA ALA A 440 -10.15 -4.84 10.25
C ALA A 440 -10.40 -5.33 11.68
N ARG A 441 -10.08 -6.60 11.96
CA ARG A 441 -10.19 -7.20 13.30
C ARG A 441 -9.15 -6.62 14.27
N ASP A 442 -7.92 -6.42 13.84
CA ASP A 442 -6.84 -5.84 14.66
C ASP A 442 -7.05 -4.33 14.93
N ALA A 443 -7.49 -3.58 13.91
CA ALA A 443 -7.77 -2.15 14.00
C ALA A 443 -9.05 -1.81 14.77
N CYS A 444 -9.90 -2.81 15.04
CA CYS A 444 -11.15 -2.61 15.74
C CYS A 444 -10.94 -2.07 17.16
N ARG A 445 -11.78 -1.10 17.54
CA ARG A 445 -11.79 -0.43 18.85
C ARG A 445 -12.96 -0.81 19.75
N CYS A 446 -13.67 -1.89 19.43
CA CYS A 446 -14.76 -2.37 20.29
C CYS A 446 -14.21 -2.97 21.60
N ALA A 447 -15.06 -3.10 22.62
CA ALA A 447 -14.67 -3.62 23.94
C ALA A 447 -14.25 -5.10 23.95
N GLU A 448 -14.51 -5.84 22.86
CA GLU A 448 -13.99 -7.21 22.66
C GLU A 448 -12.58 -7.20 22.06
N CYS A 449 -12.20 -6.13 21.37
CA CYS A 449 -10.89 -5.97 20.73
C CYS A 449 -9.88 -5.20 21.57
N ARG A 450 -10.38 -4.24 22.37
CA ARG A 450 -9.58 -3.30 23.15
C ARG A 450 -10.08 -3.24 24.57
N ASP A 451 -9.16 -3.17 25.53
CA ASP A 451 -9.51 -2.89 26.92
C ASP A 451 -10.05 -1.46 27.05
N PRO A 452 -11.28 -1.25 27.55
CA PRO A 452 -11.86 0.10 27.62
C PRO A 452 -11.13 1.08 28.57
N GLY A 453 -10.30 0.57 29.49
CA GLY A 453 -9.59 1.39 30.46
C GLY A 453 -8.21 1.85 30.00
N ASN A 454 -7.55 1.10 29.11
CA ASN A 454 -6.17 1.38 28.68
C ASN A 454 -5.91 1.23 27.17
N ASP A 455 -6.92 0.87 26.37
CA ASP A 455 -6.88 0.73 24.90
C ASP A 455 -5.85 -0.31 24.38
N GLN A 456 -5.38 -1.23 25.23
CA GLN A 456 -4.53 -2.34 24.82
C GLN A 456 -5.32 -3.41 24.05
N HIS A 457 -4.65 -4.12 23.14
CA HIS A 457 -5.24 -5.20 22.36
C HIS A 457 -5.66 -6.35 23.30
N LEU A 458 -6.88 -6.86 23.12
CA LEU A 458 -7.37 -8.11 23.72
C LEU A 458 -7.33 -9.29 22.72
N VAL A 459 -7.05 -8.99 21.44
CA VAL A 459 -6.97 -9.96 20.35
C VAL A 459 -5.51 -10.32 20.13
N GLU A 460 -5.21 -11.62 20.12
CA GLU A 460 -3.88 -12.12 19.78
C GLU A 460 -3.76 -12.32 18.26
N PRO A 461 -2.53 -12.28 17.70
CA PRO A 461 -2.32 -12.51 16.26
C PRO A 461 -2.93 -13.81 15.73
N SER A 462 -2.99 -14.87 16.54
CA SER A 462 -3.59 -16.16 16.19
C SER A 462 -5.11 -16.12 15.96
N MET A 463 -5.78 -15.04 16.39
CA MET A 463 -7.24 -14.87 16.25
C MET A 463 -7.62 -14.04 15.02
N LEU A 464 -6.64 -13.65 14.19
CA LEU A 464 -6.85 -12.79 13.02
C LEU A 464 -7.15 -13.58 11.73
N ASP A 465 -6.92 -14.88 11.73
CA ASP A 465 -7.14 -15.76 10.58
C ASP A 465 -8.60 -16.23 10.48
N GLY A 466 -9.00 -16.74 9.31
CA GLY A 466 -10.29 -17.40 9.11
C GLY A 466 -11.49 -16.45 8.95
N TRP A 467 -11.28 -15.14 8.96
CA TRP A 467 -12.32 -14.14 8.78
C TRP A 467 -12.55 -13.78 7.31
N THR A 468 -13.80 -13.49 6.96
CA THR A 468 -14.22 -12.98 5.65
C THR A 468 -15.03 -11.71 5.83
N VAL A 469 -14.77 -10.69 5.01
CA VAL A 469 -15.56 -9.45 5.01
C VAL A 469 -16.92 -9.69 4.36
N VAL A 470 -17.98 -9.45 5.13
CA VAL A 470 -19.37 -9.61 4.71
C VAL A 470 -20.00 -8.29 4.29
N ARG A 471 -19.67 -7.19 4.96
CA ARG A 471 -20.20 -5.85 4.67
C ARG A 471 -19.21 -4.78 5.11
N THR A 472 -19.17 -3.66 4.40
CA THR A 472 -18.34 -2.49 4.74
C THR A 472 -19.14 -1.21 4.67
N ASP A 473 -19.31 -0.55 5.82
CA ASP A 473 -20.02 0.74 5.90
C ASP A 473 -19.02 1.84 6.29
N ARG A 474 -18.84 2.85 5.43
CA ARG A 474 -17.96 4.00 5.71
C ARG A 474 -18.78 5.26 5.93
N ASN A 475 -18.47 6.01 6.98
CA ASN A 475 -19.10 7.29 7.27
C ASN A 475 -18.08 8.30 7.84
N GLY A 476 -18.53 9.50 8.20
CA GLY A 476 -17.65 10.55 8.74
C GLY A 476 -16.99 10.20 10.09
N ASP A 477 -17.54 9.23 10.84
CA ASP A 477 -17.04 8.82 12.14
C ASP A 477 -16.03 7.66 12.04
N GLY A 478 -15.95 6.98 10.89
CA GLY A 478 -15.00 5.90 10.64
C GLY A 478 -15.51 4.83 9.69
N LEU A 479 -15.03 3.61 9.90
CA LEU A 479 -15.33 2.41 9.12
C LEU A 479 -15.95 1.34 10.04
N THR A 480 -17.08 0.78 9.62
CA THR A 480 -17.69 -0.41 10.20
C THR A 480 -17.51 -1.57 9.25
N VAL A 481 -17.02 -2.70 9.75
CA VAL A 481 -16.77 -3.91 8.93
C VAL A 481 -17.45 -5.10 9.60
N THR A 482 -18.36 -5.75 8.89
CA THR A 482 -18.97 -7.00 9.36
C THR A 482 -18.14 -8.16 8.87
N LEU A 483 -17.66 -8.99 9.78
CA LEU A 483 -16.84 -10.16 9.52
C LEU A 483 -17.60 -11.45 9.85
N HIS A 484 -17.29 -12.51 9.11
CA HIS A 484 -17.70 -13.88 9.42
C HIS A 484 -16.48 -14.80 9.47
N HIS A 485 -16.33 -15.54 10.55
CA HIS A 485 -15.25 -16.50 10.73
C HIS A 485 -15.66 -17.88 10.18
N CYS A 486 -14.69 -18.67 9.73
CA CYS A 486 -14.93 -20.02 9.22
C CYS A 486 -15.53 -21.00 10.25
N SER A 487 -15.48 -20.66 11.56
CA SER A 487 -16.17 -21.40 12.64
C SER A 487 -17.66 -21.08 12.78
N GLY A 488 -18.18 -20.09 12.04
CA GLY A 488 -19.56 -19.59 12.16
C GLY A 488 -19.72 -18.34 13.03
N GLU A 489 -18.65 -17.82 13.63
CA GLU A 489 -18.68 -16.60 14.43
C GLU A 489 -18.88 -15.35 13.54
N ARG A 490 -19.64 -14.37 14.03
CA ARG A 490 -19.80 -13.05 13.39
C ARG A 490 -19.26 -11.97 14.30
N HIS A 491 -18.58 -10.98 13.72
CA HIS A 491 -18.06 -9.84 14.47
C HIS A 491 -18.27 -8.53 13.70
N VAL A 492 -18.56 -7.44 14.40
CA VAL A 492 -18.72 -6.10 13.80
C VAL A 492 -17.59 -5.20 14.28
N CYS A 493 -16.60 -5.01 13.42
CA CYS A 493 -15.47 -4.14 13.69
C CYS A 493 -15.90 -2.67 13.64
N ARG A 494 -15.46 -1.88 14.62
CA ARG A 494 -15.60 -0.42 14.64
C ARG A 494 -14.22 0.21 14.62
N ILE A 495 -13.90 0.86 13.51
CA ILE A 495 -12.59 1.45 13.27
C ILE A 495 -12.83 2.97 13.16
N PRO A 496 -12.47 3.76 14.19
CA PRO A 496 -12.70 5.20 14.14
C PRO A 496 -11.88 5.84 13.01
N ALA A 497 -12.35 6.98 12.51
CA ALA A 497 -11.55 7.81 11.62
C ALA A 497 -10.20 8.12 12.27
N ALA A 498 -9.12 8.13 11.49
CA ALA A 498 -7.77 8.36 12.00
C ALA A 498 -7.73 9.68 12.82
N GLU A 499 -7.23 9.61 14.04
CA GLU A 499 -6.96 10.80 14.86
C GLU A 499 -5.93 11.69 14.15
N ARG A 500 -5.90 12.99 14.51
CA ARG A 500 -4.90 13.93 13.97
C ARG A 500 -3.51 13.33 14.15
N GLY A 501 -2.78 13.18 13.03
CA GLY A 501 -1.51 12.45 12.97
C GLY A 501 -0.44 12.99 13.91
N ASP A 502 0.66 12.22 14.01
CA ASP A 502 1.83 12.58 14.80
C ASP A 502 2.30 14.03 14.53
N VAL A 503 2.83 14.68 15.56
CA VAL A 503 3.40 16.03 15.44
C VAL A 503 4.55 15.99 14.44
N CYS A 504 4.33 16.52 13.24
CA CYS A 504 5.35 16.58 12.21
C CYS A 504 6.34 17.73 12.47
N ALA A 505 7.61 17.46 12.22
CA ALA A 505 8.65 18.49 12.24
C ALA A 505 8.41 19.49 11.10
N GLU A 506 8.40 20.78 11.45
CA GLU A 506 8.21 21.88 10.51
C GLU A 506 9.53 22.62 10.29
N ALA A 507 9.93 22.80 9.04
CA ALA A 507 11.12 23.59 8.68
C ALA A 507 11.00 25.03 9.18
N TRP A 508 12.10 25.65 9.60
CA TRP A 508 12.09 27.05 10.02
C TRP A 508 11.82 27.98 8.83
N PRO A 509 10.76 28.82 8.86
CA PRO A 509 10.56 29.80 7.80
C PRO A 509 11.63 30.91 7.87
N PRO A 510 11.89 31.66 6.78
CA PRO A 510 12.96 32.67 6.74
C PRO A 510 12.87 33.72 7.86
N GLU A 511 11.66 34.08 8.29
CA GLU A 511 11.42 34.99 9.41
C GLU A 511 11.75 34.39 10.79
N PHE A 512 11.68 33.06 10.93
CA PHE A 512 12.04 32.37 12.18
C PHE A 512 13.54 32.45 12.43
N ALA A 513 14.36 32.33 11.37
CA ALA A 513 15.82 32.54 11.42
C ALA A 513 16.20 33.93 11.99
N GLN A 514 15.33 34.93 11.81
CA GLN A 514 15.58 36.30 12.25
C GLN A 514 15.17 36.56 13.70
N ARG A 515 14.21 35.80 14.27
CA ARG A 515 13.74 36.00 15.66
C ARG A 515 12.97 34.80 16.21
N LEU A 516 13.56 34.08 17.16
CA LEU A 516 12.81 33.20 18.07
C LEU A 516 11.98 34.06 19.04
N ARG A 517 10.71 33.75 19.20
CA ARG A 517 9.81 34.39 20.16
C ARG A 517 9.35 33.36 21.18
N ALA A 518 9.28 33.76 22.45
CA ALA A 518 8.58 32.96 23.44
C ALA A 518 7.08 33.18 23.28
N ASP A 519 6.37 32.09 23.04
CA ASP A 519 4.90 32.08 22.94
C ASP A 519 4.26 31.68 24.28
N SER A 520 5.06 31.53 25.34
CA SER A 520 4.60 31.19 26.70
C SER A 520 5.47 31.87 27.77
N THR A 521 4.88 32.05 28.96
CA THR A 521 5.58 32.52 30.16
C THR A 521 5.39 31.52 31.28
N SER A 522 6.39 31.30 32.13
CA SER A 522 6.25 30.39 33.29
C SER A 522 5.15 30.84 34.27
N ARG A 523 4.82 32.15 34.29
CA ARG A 523 3.83 32.75 35.18
C ARG A 523 2.39 32.31 34.91
N THR A 524 2.08 31.93 33.67
CA THR A 524 0.74 31.47 33.30
C THR A 524 0.49 30.01 33.66
N GLY A 525 1.54 29.22 33.96
CA GLY A 525 1.45 27.79 34.27
C GLY A 525 1.11 26.90 33.06
N ASP A 526 0.54 27.47 32.01
CA ASP A 526 0.30 26.80 30.73
C ASP A 526 1.57 26.76 29.87
N LEU A 527 2.11 25.55 29.68
CA LEU A 527 3.25 25.26 28.82
C LEU A 527 2.84 24.66 27.47
N GLY A 528 1.54 24.58 27.15
CA GLY A 528 1.03 23.99 25.90
C GLY A 528 1.69 24.57 24.65
N PRO A 529 1.70 25.91 24.45
CA PRO A 529 2.33 26.51 23.28
C PRO A 529 3.86 26.32 23.25
N PHE A 530 4.53 26.32 24.41
CA PHE A 530 5.96 26.02 24.52
C PHE A 530 6.28 24.59 24.06
N VAL A 531 5.47 23.61 24.49
CA VAL A 531 5.64 22.19 24.13
C VAL A 531 5.30 21.94 22.66
N ASP A 532 4.24 22.55 22.13
CA ASP A 532 3.88 22.44 20.71
C ASP A 532 4.96 23.05 19.80
N GLN A 533 5.47 24.23 20.16
CA GLN A 533 6.59 24.86 19.45
C GLN A 533 7.84 23.97 19.49
N LEU A 534 8.18 23.40 20.65
CA LEU A 534 9.32 22.49 20.79
C LEU A 534 9.16 21.22 19.93
N ALA A 535 7.97 20.61 19.93
CA ALA A 535 7.69 19.40 19.16
C ALA A 535 7.75 19.64 17.64
N ARG A 536 7.19 20.76 17.15
CA ARG A 536 7.15 21.08 15.71
C ARG A 536 8.46 21.67 15.19
N ARG A 537 9.04 22.63 15.91
CA ARG A 537 10.21 23.41 15.45
C ARG A 537 11.53 22.88 16.00
N GLY A 538 11.52 21.99 16.98
CA GLY A 538 12.72 21.49 17.62
C GLY A 538 13.42 22.50 18.54
N ILE A 539 12.86 23.69 18.75
CA ILE A 539 13.37 24.71 19.68
C ILE A 539 12.23 25.58 20.19
N ALA A 540 12.26 25.94 21.46
CA ALA A 540 11.31 26.83 22.09
C ALA A 540 11.94 27.69 23.18
N LEU A 541 11.40 28.90 23.37
CA LEU A 541 11.82 29.85 24.39
C LEU A 541 10.72 30.03 25.44
N LEU A 542 11.11 30.07 26.72
CA LEU A 542 10.22 30.34 27.84
C LEU A 542 10.75 31.55 28.62
N HIS A 543 9.87 32.52 28.86
CA HIS A 543 10.20 33.72 29.63
C HIS A 543 9.70 33.65 31.08
N ASP A 544 10.24 34.56 31.90
CA ASP A 544 9.80 34.83 33.28
C ASP A 544 9.97 33.67 34.29
N CYS A 545 10.87 32.73 34.04
CA CYS A 545 11.13 31.55 34.89
C CYS A 545 11.65 31.87 36.30
N GLY A 546 12.10 33.11 36.55
CA GLY A 546 12.84 33.45 37.78
C GLY A 546 14.33 33.06 37.67
N VAL A 547 15.13 33.44 38.67
CA VAL A 547 16.60 33.24 38.67
C VAL A 547 17.08 32.32 39.80
N GLU A 548 16.17 31.49 40.31
CA GLU A 548 16.49 30.55 41.38
C GLU A 548 17.20 29.29 40.82
N PRO A 549 18.26 28.80 41.48
CA PRO A 549 18.87 27.54 41.07
C PRO A 549 17.88 26.36 41.13
N GLY A 550 17.89 25.52 40.10
CA GLY A 550 17.05 24.32 40.01
C GLY A 550 15.75 24.49 39.23
N THR A 551 15.36 25.71 38.85
CA THR A 551 14.14 25.97 38.06
C THR A 551 14.09 25.17 36.75
N VAL A 552 15.23 24.93 36.11
CA VAL A 552 15.30 24.10 34.89
C VAL A 552 14.79 22.66 35.11
N LEU A 553 14.99 22.10 36.32
CA LEU A 553 14.50 20.77 36.68
C LEU A 553 12.98 20.76 36.88
N GLU A 554 12.42 21.84 37.43
CA GLU A 554 10.98 21.99 37.64
C GLU A 554 10.26 22.06 36.29
N VAL A 555 10.76 22.90 35.36
CA VAL A 555 10.24 22.98 33.99
C VAL A 555 10.40 21.64 33.28
N GLY A 556 11.58 21.01 33.37
CA GLY A 556 11.85 19.71 32.77
C GLY A 556 10.89 18.62 33.26
N ASN A 557 10.61 18.54 34.56
CA ASN A 557 9.67 17.57 35.14
C ASN A 557 8.18 17.95 34.97
N THR A 558 7.88 19.19 34.56
CA THR A 558 6.52 19.59 34.17
C THR A 558 6.20 19.13 32.75
N VAL A 559 7.18 19.17 31.84
CA VAL A 559 7.03 18.72 30.45
C VAL A 559 7.21 17.22 30.31
N GLY A 560 8.15 16.62 31.04
CA GLY A 560 8.48 15.21 30.95
C GLY A 560 9.21 14.68 32.17
N PHE A 561 10.29 13.93 31.95
CA PHE A 561 11.11 13.36 33.03
C PHE A 561 12.57 13.75 32.81
N VAL A 562 13.21 14.32 33.84
CA VAL A 562 14.63 14.68 33.77
C VAL A 562 15.52 13.43 33.67
N ARG A 563 16.37 13.39 32.64
CA ARG A 563 17.37 12.35 32.43
C ARG A 563 18.62 12.62 33.26
N GLN A 564 18.89 11.72 34.21
CA GLN A 564 20.14 11.73 34.98
C GLN A 564 21.33 11.26 34.11
N THR A 565 22.46 11.97 34.22
CA THR A 565 23.72 11.60 33.54
C THR A 565 24.89 11.56 34.53
N ASN A 566 26.10 11.24 34.08
CA ASN A 566 27.31 11.41 34.90
C ASN A 566 27.64 12.89 35.21
N TYR A 567 26.96 13.85 34.59
CA TYR A 567 27.01 15.26 34.97
C TYR A 567 25.98 15.60 36.06
N GLY A 568 25.19 14.62 36.53
CA GLY A 568 24.05 14.81 37.43
C GLY A 568 22.73 14.95 36.67
N ALA A 569 21.66 15.22 37.43
CA ALA A 569 20.36 15.66 36.88
C ALA A 569 20.40 17.15 36.46
N LEU A 570 21.29 17.91 37.07
CA LEU A 570 21.52 19.34 36.87
C LEU A 570 23.01 19.55 36.65
N PHE A 571 23.38 20.37 35.67
CA PHE A 571 24.76 20.78 35.44
C PHE A 571 24.86 22.30 35.25
N ASP A 572 25.91 22.89 35.80
CA ASP A 572 26.17 24.33 35.68
C ASP A 572 27.08 24.62 34.48
N VAL A 573 26.75 25.68 33.73
CA VAL A 573 27.55 26.25 32.64
C VAL A 573 28.05 27.63 33.07
N VAL A 574 29.18 27.65 33.76
CA VAL A 574 29.85 28.85 34.29
C VAL A 574 31.11 29.15 33.48
N ALA A 575 31.31 30.39 33.05
CA ALA A 575 32.59 30.81 32.48
C ALA A 575 33.61 31.01 33.62
N GLU A 576 34.65 30.17 33.68
CA GLU A 576 35.69 30.21 34.72
C GLU A 576 37.08 30.54 34.16
N PRO A 577 37.99 31.15 34.94
CA PRO A 577 39.34 31.49 34.49
C PRO A 577 40.23 30.28 34.15
N ASP A 578 40.03 29.12 34.78
CA ASP A 578 40.80 27.87 34.58
C ASP A 578 39.86 26.65 34.41
N PRO A 579 39.33 26.40 33.20
CA PRO A 579 38.25 25.44 32.99
C PRO A 579 38.69 23.99 32.70
N VAL A 580 37.94 23.02 33.23
CA VAL A 580 38.08 21.56 32.98
C VAL A 580 37.44 21.06 31.66
N ASN A 581 36.60 21.89 31.04
CA ASN A 581 35.95 21.64 29.74
C ASN A 581 35.91 22.96 28.95
N LEU A 582 36.17 22.93 27.63
CA LEU A 582 36.10 24.11 26.76
C LEU A 582 34.74 24.81 26.76
N ALA A 583 33.65 24.11 27.13
CA ALA A 583 32.34 24.72 27.40
C ALA A 583 32.42 25.89 28.42
N PHE A 584 33.44 25.91 29.27
CA PHE A 584 33.69 26.93 30.28
C PHE A 584 34.79 27.95 29.89
N THR A 585 35.26 27.98 28.63
CA THR A 585 36.27 28.94 28.11
C THR A 585 35.66 30.14 27.34
N PRO A 586 36.34 31.29 27.18
CA PRO A 586 35.84 32.41 26.35
C PRO A 586 35.93 32.20 24.82
N LEU A 587 36.46 31.06 24.36
CA LEU A 587 36.51 30.72 22.93
C LEU A 587 35.10 30.39 22.39
N GLY A 588 34.84 30.72 21.13
CA GLY A 588 33.59 30.36 20.45
C GLY A 588 33.43 28.83 20.36
N LEU A 589 32.22 28.34 20.57
CA LEU A 589 31.89 26.93 20.42
C LEU A 589 31.19 26.75 19.06
N PRO A 590 31.78 26.00 18.12
CA PRO A 590 31.11 25.64 16.87
C PRO A 590 29.78 24.92 17.13
N ALA A 591 28.87 24.98 16.17
CA ALA A 591 27.60 24.26 16.23
C ALA A 591 27.84 22.76 16.43
N HIS A 592 27.21 22.19 17.44
CA HIS A 592 27.34 20.77 17.79
C HIS A 592 26.05 20.25 18.42
N THR A 593 25.93 18.92 18.46
CA THR A 593 24.98 18.23 19.33
C THR A 593 25.71 17.67 20.54
N ASP A 594 24.99 17.63 21.66
CA ASP A 594 25.55 17.17 22.92
C ASP A 594 25.47 15.66 23.06
N ASN A 595 26.53 15.10 23.65
CA ASN A 595 26.56 13.72 24.09
C ASN A 595 26.27 12.67 22.99
N PRO A 596 26.74 12.81 21.72
CA PRO A 596 26.52 11.79 20.69
C PRO A 596 27.23 10.46 20.99
N TYR A 597 28.05 10.41 22.05
CA TYR A 597 28.69 9.22 22.62
C TYR A 597 27.78 8.39 23.55
N ARG A 598 26.52 8.76 23.75
CA ARG A 598 25.54 8.00 24.56
C ARG A 598 24.53 7.25 23.69
N GLU A 599 24.10 6.09 24.16
CA GLU A 599 23.04 5.27 23.55
C GLU A 599 21.96 4.93 24.60
N PRO A 600 20.75 5.50 24.53
CA PRO A 600 20.34 6.56 23.59
C PRO A 600 21.00 7.92 23.89
N CYS A 601 21.13 8.75 22.86
CA CYS A 601 21.58 10.14 23.01
C CYS A 601 20.47 10.97 23.70
N PRO A 602 20.80 11.88 24.66
CA PRO A 602 19.85 12.84 25.20
C PRO A 602 19.14 13.60 24.08
N THR A 603 17.82 13.53 24.06
CA THR A 603 17.04 13.98 22.90
C THR A 603 16.57 15.42 23.03
N VAL A 604 16.39 15.94 24.25
CA VAL A 604 16.08 17.36 24.47
C VAL A 604 17.00 17.93 25.54
N GLN A 605 17.56 19.11 25.27
CA GLN A 605 18.34 19.88 26.24
C GLN A 605 17.60 21.15 26.63
N LEU A 606 17.62 21.47 27.93
CA LEU A 606 17.09 22.72 28.49
C LEU A 606 18.26 23.51 29.07
N LEU A 607 18.27 24.83 28.82
CA LEU A 607 19.24 25.76 29.37
C LEU A 607 18.51 26.98 29.94
N HIS A 608 18.66 27.19 31.24
CA HIS A 608 18.06 28.30 31.99
C HIS A 608 19.14 29.31 32.41
N CYS A 609 18.88 30.60 32.17
CA CYS A 609 19.84 31.65 32.48
C CYS A 609 19.61 32.22 33.90
N LEU A 610 20.62 32.07 34.75
CA LEU A 610 20.65 32.70 36.08
C LEU A 610 21.38 34.05 36.03
N ALA A 611 22.45 34.14 35.24
CA ALA A 611 23.21 35.37 35.03
C ALA A 611 23.75 35.46 33.58
N SER A 612 23.55 36.62 32.95
CA SER A 612 24.02 36.92 31.59
C SER A 612 25.34 37.71 31.60
N ALA A 613 26.16 37.55 30.54
CA ALA A 613 27.29 38.46 30.30
C ALA A 613 26.81 39.80 29.72
N SER A 614 27.54 40.90 29.99
CA SER A 614 27.20 42.25 29.52
C SER A 614 27.57 42.53 28.06
N ASP A 615 28.54 41.79 27.47
CA ASP A 615 28.98 41.94 26.08
C ASP A 615 29.38 40.58 25.44
N GLY A 616 28.83 40.28 24.26
CA GLY A 616 29.07 39.05 23.47
C GLY A 616 28.41 37.76 23.99
N GLY A 617 28.76 36.63 23.38
CA GLY A 617 28.38 35.29 23.88
C GLY A 617 26.96 34.82 23.54
N ALA A 618 26.36 35.38 22.48
CA ALA A 618 25.08 34.93 21.94
C ALA A 618 25.11 33.42 21.64
N SER A 619 24.05 32.73 22.05
CA SER A 619 23.81 31.33 21.73
C SER A 619 23.35 31.23 20.28
N ARG A 620 24.01 30.41 19.49
CA ARG A 620 23.64 30.13 18.09
C ARG A 620 23.00 28.75 18.03
N PHE A 621 21.85 28.65 17.36
CA PHE A 621 21.12 27.42 17.11
C PHE A 621 20.95 27.21 15.61
N VAL A 622 21.11 25.99 15.10
CA VAL A 622 21.07 25.68 13.67
C VAL A 622 20.16 24.48 13.42
N ASP A 623 19.23 24.58 12.48
CA ASP A 623 18.34 23.48 12.09
C ASP A 623 19.11 22.43 11.26
N GLY A 624 19.61 21.40 11.92
CA GLY A 624 20.40 20.34 11.28
C GLY A 624 19.62 19.56 10.23
N PHE A 625 18.29 19.46 10.35
CA PHE A 625 17.46 18.76 9.37
C PHE A 625 17.37 19.55 8.07
N ALA A 626 17.16 20.87 8.16
CA ALA A 626 17.16 21.75 6.99
C ALA A 626 18.53 21.74 6.29
N VAL A 627 19.62 21.78 7.06
CA VAL A 627 20.99 21.73 6.52
C VAL A 627 21.29 20.37 5.87
N ALA A 628 20.83 19.27 6.45
CA ALA A 628 20.95 17.93 5.86
C ALA A 628 20.17 17.80 4.55
N ALA A 629 18.96 18.37 4.48
CA ALA A 629 18.18 18.46 3.25
C ALA A 629 18.88 19.31 2.18
N GLY A 630 19.49 20.44 2.58
CA GLY A 630 20.34 21.26 1.71
C GLY A 630 21.55 20.49 1.17
N LEU A 631 22.24 19.73 2.03
CA LEU A 631 23.36 18.87 1.59
C LEU A 631 22.91 17.82 0.58
N ARG A 632 21.74 17.21 0.77
CA ARG A 632 21.17 16.24 -0.18
C ARG A 632 20.98 16.85 -1.56
N GLN A 633 20.59 18.13 -1.64
CA GLN A 633 20.39 18.84 -2.90
C GLN A 633 21.71 19.33 -3.52
N GLU A 634 22.59 19.93 -2.71
CA GLU A 634 23.86 20.51 -3.18
C GLU A 634 24.92 19.45 -3.51
N ASP A 635 24.94 18.34 -2.76
CA ASP A 635 25.98 17.30 -2.83
C ASP A 635 25.45 15.93 -2.39
N PRO A 636 24.67 15.24 -3.25
CA PRO A 636 24.05 13.94 -2.92
C PRO A 636 25.06 12.88 -2.46
N ALA A 637 26.26 12.86 -3.04
CA ALA A 637 27.32 11.91 -2.68
C ALA A 637 27.90 12.18 -1.28
N ALA A 638 28.01 13.46 -0.88
CA ALA A 638 28.38 13.80 0.50
C ALA A 638 27.28 13.41 1.48
N PHE A 639 26.01 13.64 1.13
CA PHE A 639 24.86 13.22 1.93
C PHE A 639 24.89 11.72 2.18
N GLU A 640 24.99 10.91 1.11
CA GLU A 640 25.10 9.45 1.18
C GLU A 640 26.29 8.99 2.03
N THR A 641 27.46 9.62 1.86
CA THR A 641 28.65 9.29 2.67
C THR A 641 28.36 9.51 4.16
N LEU A 642 27.71 10.61 4.53
CA LEU A 642 27.45 10.96 5.92
C LEU A 642 26.29 10.19 6.56
N THR A 643 25.41 9.57 5.76
CA THR A 643 24.35 8.68 6.24
C THR A 643 24.78 7.22 6.35
N THR A 644 25.82 6.81 5.60
CA THR A 644 26.26 5.40 5.54
C THR A 644 27.58 5.14 6.27
N THR A 645 28.36 6.19 6.58
CA THR A 645 29.64 6.04 7.30
C THR A 645 29.46 6.27 8.79
N ASP A 646 29.52 5.20 9.56
CA ASP A 646 29.57 5.28 11.01
C ASP A 646 30.89 5.87 11.52
N VAL A 647 30.78 6.73 12.54
CA VAL A 647 31.90 7.16 13.38
C VAL A 647 31.67 6.73 14.83
N THR A 648 32.77 6.55 15.57
CA THR A 648 32.67 6.33 17.02
C THR A 648 32.76 7.68 17.71
N PHE A 649 31.76 8.01 18.52
CA PHE A 649 31.86 9.10 19.50
C PHE A 649 32.28 8.52 20.85
N ARG A 650 33.26 9.15 21.52
CA ARG A 650 33.78 8.74 22.82
C ARG A 650 33.92 9.93 23.77
N PHE A 651 33.49 9.73 25.01
CA PHE A 651 33.83 10.58 26.14
C PHE A 651 34.52 9.74 27.21
N HIS A 652 35.73 10.13 27.61
CA HIS A 652 36.50 9.45 28.64
C HIS A 652 36.80 10.43 29.78
N GLY A 653 36.26 10.14 30.97
CA GLY A 653 36.50 10.86 32.21
C GLY A 653 37.09 9.95 33.28
N ALA A 654 37.28 10.49 34.50
CA ALA A 654 37.89 9.74 35.62
C ALA A 654 37.09 8.49 36.00
N ASP A 655 35.76 8.59 36.01
CA ASP A 655 34.86 7.53 36.51
C ASP A 655 34.01 6.87 35.41
N VAL A 656 34.10 7.34 34.16
CA VAL A 656 33.26 6.86 33.04
C VAL A 656 34.01 6.83 31.69
N ASP A 657 33.74 5.83 30.87
CA ASP A 657 34.13 5.75 29.44
C ASP A 657 32.87 5.43 28.62
N LEU A 658 32.32 6.44 27.96
CA LEU A 658 31.08 6.36 27.19
C LEU A 658 31.41 6.35 25.70
N ARG A 659 30.80 5.43 24.96
CA ARG A 659 30.99 5.30 23.51
C ARG A 659 29.70 4.96 22.80
N ALA A 660 29.50 5.54 21.63
CA ALA A 660 28.44 5.15 20.71
C ALA A 660 28.94 5.23 19.26
N ARG A 661 28.42 4.36 18.40
CA ARG A 661 28.76 4.33 16.98
C ARG A 661 27.51 4.69 16.18
N ARG A 662 27.61 5.68 15.30
CA ARG A 662 26.49 6.18 14.47
C ARG A 662 27.00 7.02 13.30
N PRO A 663 26.20 7.21 12.24
CA PRO A 663 26.50 8.19 11.20
C PRO A 663 26.33 9.62 11.71
N LEU A 664 26.80 10.60 10.93
CA LEU A 664 26.58 12.01 11.25
C LEU A 664 25.14 12.44 10.97
N ILE A 665 24.47 11.77 10.02
CA ILE A 665 23.08 12.01 9.65
C ILE A 665 22.38 10.64 9.68
N GLU A 666 21.40 10.48 10.56
CA GLU A 666 20.57 9.28 10.63
C GLU A 666 19.29 9.52 9.81
N VAL A 667 18.92 8.54 8.98
CA VAL A 667 17.68 8.55 8.19
C VAL A 667 16.83 7.31 8.50
N ASP A 668 15.53 7.41 8.28
CA ASP A 668 14.65 6.23 8.32
C ASP A 668 14.59 5.51 6.97
N ARG A 669 13.68 4.51 6.89
CA ARG A 669 13.49 3.67 5.70
C ARG A 669 13.08 4.49 4.46
N ASP A 670 12.41 5.61 4.67
CA ASP A 670 11.96 6.51 3.59
C ASP A 670 12.99 7.60 3.28
N SER A 671 14.22 7.44 3.80
CA SER A 671 15.30 8.43 3.71
C SER A 671 14.94 9.78 4.35
N THR A 672 14.02 9.83 5.31
CA THR A 672 13.73 11.06 6.09
C THR A 672 14.74 11.21 7.22
N VAL A 673 15.33 12.40 7.37
CA VAL A 673 16.33 12.68 8.41
C VAL A 673 15.67 12.60 9.79
N ARG A 674 16.27 11.81 10.69
CA ARG A 674 15.77 11.55 12.05
C ARG A 674 16.69 12.09 13.15
N ALA A 675 17.99 12.17 12.89
CA ALA A 675 18.95 12.76 13.82
C ALA A 675 20.19 13.28 13.09
N VAL A 676 20.83 14.30 13.67
CA VAL A 676 22.12 14.84 13.26
C VAL A 676 23.05 14.79 14.46
N SER A 677 24.20 14.13 14.29
CA SER A 677 25.20 13.94 15.33
C SER A 677 26.52 14.60 14.93
N VAL A 678 26.79 15.80 15.44
CA VAL A 678 28.02 16.54 15.14
C VAL A 678 28.67 16.98 16.43
N ASN A 679 29.77 16.35 16.81
CA ASN A 679 30.60 16.82 17.91
C ASN A 679 32.04 16.36 17.69
N ASN A 680 32.82 17.21 17.00
CA ASN A 680 34.20 16.91 16.63
C ASN A 680 35.10 16.60 17.84
N ARG A 681 34.78 17.10 19.04
CA ARG A 681 35.56 16.90 20.26
C ARG A 681 35.47 15.49 20.81
N SER A 682 34.35 14.83 20.56
CA SER A 682 34.12 13.45 20.96
C SER A 682 34.20 12.47 19.79
N MET A 683 34.39 12.94 18.56
CA MET A 683 34.41 12.06 17.39
C MET A 683 35.80 11.46 17.19
N GLU A 684 35.88 10.13 17.20
CA GLU A 684 37.06 9.37 16.79
C GLU A 684 37.13 9.31 15.25
N PRO A 685 38.32 9.20 14.66
CA PRO A 685 38.46 8.99 13.21
C PRO A 685 37.69 7.73 12.73
N PRO A 686 37.08 7.75 11.53
CA PRO A 686 36.40 6.59 10.98
C PRO A 686 37.37 5.40 10.81
N ALA A 687 36.90 4.19 11.15
CA ALA A 687 37.67 2.96 10.94
C ALA A 687 37.58 2.54 9.46
N GLY A 688 38.71 2.44 8.73
CA GLY A 688 38.64 1.99 7.32
C GLY A 688 39.85 2.17 6.37
N GLY A 689 41.02 2.65 6.84
CA GLY A 689 42.18 2.86 5.96
C GLY A 689 42.04 4.04 4.97
N ARG A 690 43.15 4.44 4.34
CA ARG A 690 43.33 5.75 3.67
C ARG A 690 42.29 6.13 2.61
N ALA A 691 41.66 5.18 1.90
CA ALA A 691 40.78 5.46 0.76
C ALA A 691 39.37 5.91 1.16
N GLY A 692 38.75 5.30 2.18
CA GLY A 692 37.42 5.68 2.68
C GLY A 692 37.43 6.90 3.62
N THR A 693 38.58 7.20 4.23
CA THR A 693 38.72 8.33 5.14
C THR A 693 38.67 9.70 4.42
N ALA A 694 39.16 9.77 3.18
CA ALA A 694 39.24 11.04 2.44
C ALA A 694 37.86 11.55 1.98
N SER A 695 37.01 10.67 1.45
CA SER A 695 35.63 10.98 1.06
C SER A 695 34.80 11.42 2.26
N PHE A 696 34.90 10.68 3.38
CA PHE A 696 34.26 11.06 4.63
C PHE A 696 34.64 12.47 5.07
N TYR A 697 35.93 12.79 5.17
CA TYR A 697 36.33 14.13 5.60
C TYR A 697 35.99 15.23 4.59
N ARG A 698 35.88 14.91 3.29
CA ARG A 698 35.37 15.85 2.28
C ARG A 698 33.88 16.14 2.50
N ALA A 699 33.08 15.10 2.70
CA ALA A 699 31.66 15.22 2.99
C ALA A 699 31.40 15.93 4.33
N TYR A 700 32.15 15.56 5.38
CA TYR A 700 32.04 16.17 6.70
C TYR A 700 32.37 17.67 6.67
N ARG A 701 33.44 18.08 5.98
CA ARG A 701 33.77 19.51 5.81
C ARG A 701 32.70 20.26 5.03
N ALA A 702 32.11 19.65 4.00
CA ALA A 702 31.01 20.26 3.25
C ALA A 702 29.81 20.49 4.16
N PHE A 703 29.42 19.50 4.96
CA PHE A 703 28.31 19.62 5.90
C PHE A 703 28.55 20.68 6.99
N VAL A 704 29.75 20.71 7.59
CA VAL A 704 30.11 21.75 8.57
C VAL A 704 30.09 23.15 7.95
N ALA A 705 30.54 23.30 6.70
CA ALA A 705 30.47 24.58 6.00
C ALA A 705 29.03 25.05 5.76
N LEU A 706 28.07 24.13 5.58
CA LEU A 706 26.64 24.47 5.52
C LEU A 706 26.09 24.88 6.88
N LEU A 707 26.49 24.21 7.96
CA LEU A 707 26.08 24.53 9.33
C LEU A 707 26.52 25.94 9.79
N ASP A 708 27.60 26.46 9.21
CA ASP A 708 28.11 27.81 9.50
C ASP A 708 27.37 28.93 8.73
N ARG A 709 26.51 28.60 7.76
CA ARG A 709 25.69 29.59 7.04
C ARG A 709 24.59 30.14 7.95
N ASP A 710 24.15 31.37 7.67
CA ASP A 710 23.12 32.09 8.46
C ASP A 710 21.68 31.80 8.02
N ASP A 711 21.49 31.13 6.88
CA ASP A 711 20.20 30.77 6.29
C ASP A 711 19.36 29.81 7.15
N HIS A 712 20.01 29.02 8.01
CA HIS A 712 19.37 28.04 8.88
C HIS A 712 19.68 28.24 10.37
N ALA A 713 20.17 29.43 10.75
CA ALA A 713 20.62 29.72 12.10
C ALA A 713 19.77 30.79 12.78
N VAL A 714 19.60 30.67 14.10
CA VAL A 714 19.05 31.70 14.98
C VAL A 714 20.09 32.02 16.06
N GLU A 715 20.30 33.32 16.32
CA GLU A 715 21.13 33.78 17.43
C GLU A 715 20.27 34.47 18.49
N ILE A 716 20.37 34.01 19.74
CA ILE A 716 19.67 34.60 20.88
C ILE A 716 20.63 34.90 22.03
N THR A 717 20.35 35.96 22.78
CA THR A 717 21.01 36.26 24.05
C THR A 717 20.00 36.05 25.16
N LEU A 718 20.18 35.00 25.96
CA LEU A 718 19.31 34.69 27.09
C LEU A 718 19.50 35.73 28.20
N ARG A 719 18.40 36.32 28.64
CA ARG A 719 18.34 37.19 29.83
C ARG A 719 18.17 36.33 31.09
N PRO A 720 18.59 36.84 32.27
CA PRO A 720 18.27 36.17 33.53
C PRO A 720 16.77 35.91 33.64
N GLY A 721 16.40 34.66 33.92
CA GLY A 721 15.00 34.22 33.97
C GLY A 721 14.43 33.70 32.65
N GLU A 722 15.21 33.62 31.58
CA GLU A 722 14.82 32.96 30.33
C GLU A 722 15.36 31.53 30.27
N LEU A 723 14.57 30.63 29.68
CA LEU A 723 14.92 29.24 29.42
C LEU A 723 14.74 28.93 27.94
N VAL A 724 15.69 28.23 27.33
CA VAL A 724 15.55 27.66 25.99
C VAL A 724 15.56 26.13 26.10
N ALA A 725 14.66 25.48 25.38
CA ALA A 725 14.66 24.04 25.17
C ALA A 725 14.81 23.73 23.69
N PHE A 726 15.54 22.68 23.35
CA PHE A 726 15.74 22.28 21.96
C PHE A 726 15.96 20.78 21.82
N ASP A 727 15.48 20.21 20.71
CA ASP A 727 15.72 18.83 20.29
C ASP A 727 17.20 18.70 19.90
N ASN A 728 17.97 18.07 20.77
CA ASN A 728 19.41 17.86 20.63
C ASN A 728 19.77 16.84 19.53
N ARG A 729 18.78 16.20 18.90
CA ARG A 729 18.99 15.38 17.69
C ARG A 729 18.74 16.16 16.40
N ARG A 730 18.07 17.32 16.45
CA ARG A 730 17.78 18.17 15.30
C ARG A 730 18.60 19.45 15.31
N VAL A 731 18.57 20.16 16.43
CA VAL A 731 19.09 21.51 16.57
C VAL A 731 20.51 21.46 17.12
N LEU A 732 21.48 21.82 16.27
CA LEU A 732 22.84 22.03 16.72
C LEU A 732 22.91 23.37 17.44
N HIS A 733 23.78 23.45 18.44
CA HIS A 733 23.95 24.66 19.23
C HIS A 733 25.42 25.01 19.43
N GLY A 734 25.69 26.28 19.68
CA GLY A 734 27.03 26.82 19.87
C GLY A 734 26.99 28.21 20.47
N ARG A 735 28.14 28.88 20.50
CA ARG A 735 28.22 30.29 20.92
C ARG A 735 29.30 31.04 20.17
N ARG A 736 29.07 32.34 19.95
CA ARG A 736 30.14 33.25 19.51
C ARG A 736 31.16 33.46 20.64
N ALA A 737 32.40 33.79 20.27
CA ALA A 737 33.42 34.18 21.23
C ALA A 737 32.99 35.45 21.99
N PHE A 738 33.44 35.62 23.23
CA PHE A 738 33.15 36.82 24.03
C PHE A 738 34.39 37.27 24.80
N ARG A 739 34.42 38.54 25.17
CA ARG A 739 35.50 39.15 25.95
C ARG A 739 34.92 39.57 27.28
N SER A 740 35.01 38.72 28.31
CA SER A 740 34.59 39.14 29.64
C SER A 740 35.31 38.38 30.75
N THR A 741 35.64 39.12 31.81
CA THR A 741 36.05 38.65 33.13
C THR A 741 34.86 38.51 34.10
N GLU A 742 33.62 38.62 33.61
CA GLU A 742 32.37 38.59 34.40
C GLU A 742 31.68 37.21 34.40
N ARG A 743 30.81 36.99 35.40
CA ARG A 743 30.17 35.71 35.70
C ARG A 743 28.91 35.48 34.83
N ARG A 744 29.02 34.68 33.76
CA ARG A 744 27.89 34.08 33.03
C ARG A 744 27.54 32.73 33.66
N HIS A 745 26.27 32.48 33.97
CA HIS A 745 25.80 31.25 34.63
C HIS A 745 24.49 30.76 34.01
N LEU A 746 24.56 29.62 33.32
CA LEU A 746 23.37 28.85 32.91
C LEU A 746 23.29 27.55 33.71
N GLN A 747 22.08 27.05 33.92
CA GLN A 747 21.84 25.70 34.41
C GLN A 747 21.17 24.87 33.33
N GLY A 748 21.67 23.65 33.15
CA GLY A 748 21.16 22.73 32.15
C GLY A 748 20.66 21.41 32.73
N CYS A 749 19.69 20.83 32.04
CA CYS A 749 19.28 19.45 32.23
C CYS A 749 18.86 18.84 30.88
N TYR A 750 18.63 17.54 30.87
CA TYR A 750 18.11 16.82 29.69
C TYR A 750 16.76 16.19 30.00
N ILE A 751 15.88 16.12 29.01
CA ILE A 751 14.64 15.32 29.03
C ILE A 751 14.56 14.50 27.74
N ASP A 752 13.50 13.71 27.58
CA ASP A 752 13.24 12.95 26.37
C ASP A 752 12.07 13.45 25.52
N ILE A 753 12.27 13.41 24.21
CA ILE A 753 11.38 13.96 23.17
C ILE A 753 10.02 13.25 23.11
N ASP A 754 9.93 11.98 23.51
CA ASP A 754 8.66 11.26 23.59
C ASP A 754 7.71 11.90 24.62
N ALA A 755 8.26 12.40 25.73
CA ALA A 755 7.48 13.14 26.72
C ALA A 755 6.98 14.48 26.16
N VAL A 756 7.80 15.18 25.36
CA VAL A 756 7.38 16.41 24.66
C VAL A 756 6.25 16.12 23.68
N HIS A 757 6.36 15.09 22.85
CA HIS A 757 5.31 14.70 21.91
C HIS A 757 4.03 14.26 22.63
N SER A 758 4.16 13.54 23.75
CA SER A 758 3.04 13.16 24.61
C SER A 758 2.31 14.39 25.18
N ALA A 759 3.06 15.34 25.73
CA ALA A 759 2.49 16.58 26.26
C ALA A 759 1.84 17.43 25.15
N ALA A 760 2.44 17.51 23.95
CA ALA A 760 1.86 18.22 22.81
C ALA A 760 0.50 17.64 22.39
N ARG A 761 0.39 16.31 22.26
CA ARG A 761 -0.86 15.61 21.92
C ARG A 761 -1.97 15.79 22.96
N ARG A 762 -1.63 16.05 24.23
CA ARG A 762 -2.59 16.30 25.31
C ARG A 762 -3.03 17.76 25.42
N ALA A 763 -2.25 18.70 24.87
CA ALA A 763 -2.51 20.12 24.97
C ALA A 763 -3.36 20.67 23.82
N GLY A 764 -3.30 20.02 22.64
CA GLY A 764 -4.20 20.27 21.51
C GLY A 764 -5.50 19.48 21.60
#